data_AF-A0AAD5LM37-F1
#
_entry.id   AF-A0AAD5LM37-F1
#
_cell.length_a   1.000
_cell.length_b   1.000
_cell.length_c   1.000
_cell.angle_alpha   90.00
_cell.angle_beta   90.00
_cell.angle_gamma   90.00
#
_symmetry.space_group_name_H-M   'P 1'
#
loop_
_entity.id
_entity.type
_entity.pdbx_description
1 polymer ?
#
loop_
_entity_poly.entity_id
_entity_poly.type
_entity_poly.pdbx_seq_one_letter_code
_entity_poly.pdbx_strand_id
1 'polypeptide(L)'
;MIVTALAPSLEQCVRSSIFTQQQTLKHLGNKLPQKRFFVGPKKSQSKKLERCLPPPVLVITFVQVENSNLKAKAMYLALMIHWVIQAKMIQHQELAGSLLSLLFVDLFKRMNFKLKAIADKNIPKVKAAKFDEVKHTRTVCITLGSENAIATEIGTIKRFRMERQGVTQRLCLLSQISRLGMMTRGCGLVTNLALMTHITTETEEEPIVRIAQNMGVEDINLFSGEDISDPNMYTAFPNGLFHLHAISWDSLKIINALIRCLKLARQRGHMNAFVSIYPHFLSRAVYISCDGGRLCRHMKELADDFRTFEDCIHDGLKEYLAVNEENDGNIAPFTLLGVSAGLIPYPHHNQTMGTIACNQRNRIDSLLYNLVYPHKPVVKTRTIELINFENIPAGQNAMVVVMSYSGFDIEDATVSNKASLDRGYGRCLVYKNAKCVLKRYNNQSSDRVNGPMVDPTTKKPTWKHEIIEMDGFACVGQPVQPKQVLINKIMPTVPLVTVAPGALAAAPMPECRVSSYKGPIPSYVEKVMFSSNAEAANIIKIQLWQTRLPEIGDKFSSRHGQREMSHRLMSFFEYLPFSELGICPDVIMNPHGFPSRMTVGKLIELLAGNPGSWEENFTTTPHLVYYQKLKHMMMDKMHARSRGPQMERDCLIAYGSRFCGLVGYFGWCHYYKSSASVSSIGIPSACKLLFQELQAMNIAPRLILDKKR
;
A
#
# COMPACT_ATOMS: atom_id res chain seq x y z
N MET A 1 -7.74 -23.77 -42.17
CA MET A 1 -7.82 -23.62 -40.70
C MET A 1 -8.60 -22.39 -40.25
N ILE A 2 -8.26 -21.17 -40.70
CA ILE A 2 -8.98 -19.94 -40.28
C ILE A 2 -10.39 -19.88 -40.89
N VAL A 3 -10.54 -20.17 -42.19
CA VAL A 3 -11.86 -20.16 -42.88
C VAL A 3 -12.82 -21.19 -42.29
N THR A 4 -12.33 -22.39 -41.96
CA THR A 4 -13.11 -23.45 -41.30
C THR A 4 -13.55 -23.05 -39.88
N ALA A 5 -12.74 -22.26 -39.16
CA ALA A 5 -13.11 -21.74 -37.85
C ALA A 5 -14.13 -20.59 -37.93
N LEU A 6 -14.12 -19.81 -39.03
CA LEU A 6 -15.03 -18.67 -39.24
C LEU A 6 -16.37 -19.06 -39.89
N ALA A 7 -16.43 -20.19 -40.60
CA ALA A 7 -17.60 -20.63 -41.35
C ALA A 7 -18.91 -20.67 -40.52
N PRO A 8 -18.93 -21.17 -39.27
CA PRO A 8 -20.15 -21.15 -38.45
C PRO A 8 -20.69 -19.74 -38.17
N SER A 9 -19.81 -18.74 -38.06
CA SER A 9 -20.20 -17.34 -37.84
C SER A 9 -20.82 -16.72 -39.08
N LEU A 10 -20.34 -17.09 -40.27
CA LEU A 10 -20.91 -16.65 -41.55
C LEU A 10 -22.27 -17.30 -41.80
N GLU A 11 -22.41 -18.61 -41.55
CA GLU A 11 -23.70 -19.30 -41.63
C GLU A 11 -24.76 -18.64 -40.73
N GLN A 12 -24.37 -18.20 -39.54
CA GLN A 12 -25.29 -17.52 -38.62
C GLN A 12 -25.82 -16.19 -39.18
N CYS A 13 -25.00 -15.42 -39.91
CA CYS A 13 -25.45 -14.19 -40.58
C CYS A 13 -26.46 -14.50 -41.69
N VAL A 14 -26.21 -15.55 -42.49
CA VAL A 14 -27.12 -16.01 -43.54
C VAL A 14 -28.45 -16.49 -42.95
N ARG A 15 -28.42 -17.31 -41.89
CA ARG A 15 -29.62 -17.76 -41.15
C ARG A 15 -30.43 -16.61 -40.55
N SER A 16 -29.78 -15.48 -40.25
CA SER A 16 -30.43 -14.29 -39.69
C SER A 16 -30.93 -13.32 -40.78
N SER A 17 -30.75 -13.63 -42.07
CA SER A 17 -31.14 -12.80 -43.22
C SER A 17 -30.56 -11.38 -43.21
N ILE A 18 -29.30 -11.24 -42.81
CA ILE A 18 -28.60 -9.93 -42.74
C ILE A 18 -27.63 -9.83 -43.91
N PHE A 19 -27.93 -8.95 -44.87
CA PHE A 19 -27.12 -8.77 -46.08
C PHE A 19 -26.68 -7.32 -46.32
N THR A 20 -27.38 -6.35 -45.73
CA THR A 20 -27.08 -4.92 -45.91
C THR A 20 -26.69 -4.25 -44.60
N GLN A 21 -25.95 -3.14 -44.70
CA GLN A 21 -25.59 -2.32 -43.55
C GLN A 21 -26.82 -1.84 -42.77
N GLN A 22 -27.89 -1.45 -43.47
CA GLN A 22 -29.13 -1.00 -42.82
C GLN A 22 -29.84 -2.11 -42.05
N GLN A 23 -29.90 -3.33 -42.59
CA GLN A 23 -30.44 -4.50 -41.87
C GLN A 23 -29.57 -4.83 -40.65
N THR A 24 -28.25 -4.77 -40.79
CA THR A 24 -27.29 -5.00 -39.70
C THR A 24 -27.50 -4.01 -38.56
N LEU A 25 -27.62 -2.71 -38.88
CA LEU A 25 -27.86 -1.66 -37.89
C LEU A 25 -29.22 -1.81 -37.20
N LYS A 26 -30.27 -2.23 -37.92
CA LYS A 26 -31.58 -2.55 -37.33
C LYS A 26 -31.50 -3.75 -36.38
N HIS A 27 -30.80 -4.81 -36.79
CA HIS A 27 -30.60 -6.00 -35.96
C HIS A 27 -29.83 -5.69 -34.68
N LEU A 28 -28.74 -4.92 -34.79
CA LEU A 28 -27.97 -4.45 -33.63
C LEU A 28 -28.78 -3.51 -32.75
N GLY A 29 -29.53 -2.58 -33.35
CA GLY A 29 -30.40 -1.64 -32.64
C GLY A 29 -31.45 -2.33 -31.78
N ASN A 30 -32.02 -3.43 -32.26
CA ASN A 30 -32.99 -4.24 -31.50
C ASN A 30 -32.35 -5.00 -30.33
N LYS A 31 -31.06 -5.35 -30.44
CA LYS A 31 -30.31 -6.08 -29.41
C LYS A 31 -29.64 -5.18 -28.37
N LEU A 32 -29.50 -3.88 -28.65
CA LEU A 32 -28.90 -2.94 -27.69
C LEU A 32 -29.83 -2.72 -26.50
N PRO A 33 -29.35 -2.90 -25.25
CA PRO A 33 -30.15 -2.59 -24.07
C PRO A 33 -30.44 -1.08 -24.03
N GLN A 34 -31.73 -0.72 -23.96
CA GLN A 34 -32.12 0.68 -23.84
C GLN A 34 -31.56 1.28 -22.55
N LYS A 35 -30.61 2.22 -22.67
CA LYS A 35 -30.14 3.00 -21.52
C LYS A 35 -31.27 3.95 -21.09
N ARG A 36 -31.85 3.73 -19.91
CA ARG A 36 -32.95 4.50 -19.31
C ARG A 36 -32.62 5.97 -18.94
N PHE A 37 -31.56 6.57 -19.49
CA PHE A 37 -31.01 7.85 -19.01
C PHE A 37 -31.57 9.12 -19.68
N PHE A 38 -32.48 9.03 -20.64
CA PHE A 38 -33.02 10.20 -21.32
C PHE A 38 -34.53 10.35 -21.05
N VAL A 39 -34.87 11.11 -20.02
CA VAL A 39 -36.19 11.75 -19.87
C VAL A 39 -36.14 13.04 -20.68
N GLY A 40 -36.23 12.90 -22.00
CA GLY A 40 -36.41 14.00 -22.95
C GLY A 40 -37.58 13.67 -23.87
N PRO A 41 -38.17 14.66 -24.56
CA PRO A 41 -39.42 14.46 -25.31
C PRO A 41 -39.26 13.33 -26.33
N LYS A 42 -40.22 12.40 -26.35
CA LYS A 42 -40.30 11.28 -27.29
C LYS A 42 -40.34 11.81 -28.73
N LYS A 43 -39.19 11.87 -29.41
CA LYS A 43 -39.14 12.06 -30.87
C LYS A 43 -39.26 10.71 -31.59
N SER A 44 -39.81 10.77 -32.82
CA SER A 44 -40.20 9.63 -33.68
C SER A 44 -39.10 8.57 -33.86
N GLN A 45 -39.50 7.31 -34.04
CA GLN A 45 -38.60 6.15 -34.19
C GLN A 45 -37.61 6.28 -35.37
N SER A 46 -37.96 7.00 -36.43
CA SER A 46 -37.06 7.22 -37.59
C SER A 46 -35.85 8.10 -37.24
N LYS A 47 -36.04 9.18 -36.47
CA LYS A 47 -34.94 10.05 -35.99
C LYS A 47 -34.18 9.50 -34.78
N LYS A 48 -34.66 8.41 -34.16
CA LYS A 48 -33.92 7.67 -33.12
C LYS A 48 -32.75 6.88 -33.70
N LEU A 49 -32.84 6.42 -34.94
CA LEU A 49 -31.81 5.61 -35.59
C LEU A 49 -30.60 6.46 -36.02
N GLU A 50 -30.82 7.72 -36.45
CA GLU A 50 -29.76 8.65 -36.88
C GLU A 50 -29.04 9.35 -35.70
N ARG A 51 -29.69 9.50 -34.53
CA ARG A 51 -29.12 10.22 -33.38
C ARG A 51 -28.44 9.35 -32.35
N CYS A 52 -28.72 8.05 -32.34
CA CYS A 52 -27.77 7.13 -31.76
C CYS A 52 -26.56 7.18 -32.70
N LEU A 53 -25.42 7.75 -32.26
CA LEU A 53 -24.14 7.48 -32.92
C LEU A 53 -24.14 5.99 -33.25
N PRO A 54 -23.93 5.60 -34.52
CA PRO A 54 -24.31 4.27 -34.97
C PRO A 54 -23.68 3.23 -34.03
N PRO A 55 -24.39 2.15 -33.64
CA PRO A 55 -23.87 1.07 -32.79
C PRO A 55 -22.37 0.74 -32.96
N PRO A 56 -21.79 0.71 -34.19
CA PRO A 56 -20.34 0.54 -34.40
C PRO A 56 -19.43 1.65 -33.83
N VAL A 57 -19.90 2.87 -33.61
CA VAL A 57 -19.13 3.97 -33.00
C VAL A 57 -18.95 3.76 -31.49
N LEU A 58 -19.86 3.03 -30.85
CA LEU A 58 -19.81 2.74 -29.41
C LEU A 58 -18.92 1.52 -29.06
N VAL A 59 -18.62 0.67 -30.04
CA VAL A 59 -17.78 -0.53 -29.88
C VAL A 59 -16.36 -0.19 -30.32
N ILE A 60 -15.34 -0.44 -29.49
CA ILE A 60 -13.93 -0.08 -29.75
C ILE A 60 -13.79 1.44 -29.97
N THR A 61 -13.99 2.21 -28.90
CA THR A 61 -14.06 3.68 -28.95
C THR A 61 -12.71 4.36 -29.16
N PHE A 62 -11.60 3.67 -28.89
CA PHE A 62 -10.27 4.23 -29.05
C PHE A 62 -9.82 4.33 -30.52
N VAL A 63 -10.36 3.48 -31.41
CA VAL A 63 -10.17 3.65 -32.86
C VAL A 63 -11.13 4.75 -33.34
N GLN A 64 -10.56 5.91 -33.67
CA GLN A 64 -11.33 7.06 -34.16
C GLN A 64 -11.93 6.78 -35.53
N VAL A 65 -13.11 7.36 -35.78
CA VAL A 65 -13.85 7.22 -37.04
C VAL A 65 -14.06 8.63 -37.60
N GLU A 66 -13.29 8.98 -38.62
CA GLU A 66 -13.46 10.24 -39.34
C GLU A 66 -14.49 10.06 -40.45
N ASN A 67 -15.38 11.04 -40.62
CA ASN A 67 -16.35 11.10 -41.73
C ASN A 67 -17.22 9.83 -41.90
N SER A 68 -17.53 9.12 -40.82
CA SER A 68 -18.27 7.84 -40.84
C SER A 68 -17.59 6.71 -41.61
N ASN A 69 -16.27 6.80 -41.90
CA ASN A 69 -15.51 5.73 -42.53
C ASN A 69 -15.18 4.61 -41.50
N LEU A 70 -15.84 3.46 -41.62
CA LEU A 70 -15.66 2.33 -40.71
C LEU A 70 -14.53 1.38 -41.10
N LYS A 71 -13.79 1.63 -42.21
CA LYS A 71 -12.77 0.70 -42.73
C LYS A 71 -11.70 0.37 -41.69
N ALA A 72 -11.08 1.37 -41.09
CA ALA A 72 -10.04 1.18 -40.06
C ALA A 72 -10.51 0.31 -38.88
N LYS A 73 -11.74 0.56 -38.40
CA LYS A 73 -12.36 -0.21 -37.31
C LYS A 73 -12.70 -1.65 -37.72
N ALA A 74 -13.14 -1.86 -38.97
CA ALA A 74 -13.39 -3.20 -39.50
C ALA A 74 -12.09 -4.02 -39.59
N MET A 75 -10.99 -3.42 -40.05
CA MET A 75 -9.68 -4.08 -40.10
C MET A 75 -9.14 -4.43 -38.71
N TYR A 76 -9.31 -3.52 -37.74
CA TYR A 76 -8.96 -3.79 -36.33
C TYR A 76 -9.68 -5.04 -35.80
N LEU A 77 -10.99 -5.11 -36.02
CA LEU A 77 -11.82 -6.19 -35.53
C LEU A 77 -11.49 -7.51 -36.23
N ALA A 78 -11.15 -7.49 -37.52
CA ALA A 78 -10.66 -8.64 -38.25
C ALA A 78 -9.35 -9.19 -37.65
N LEU A 79 -8.40 -8.31 -37.30
CA LEU A 79 -7.15 -8.71 -36.64
C LEU A 79 -7.35 -9.22 -35.22
N MET A 80 -8.28 -8.63 -34.46
CA MET A 80 -8.68 -9.20 -33.17
C MET A 80 -9.19 -10.63 -33.32
N ILE A 81 -10.08 -10.89 -34.29
CA ILE A 81 -10.59 -12.24 -34.55
C ILE A 81 -9.44 -13.17 -34.95
N HIS A 82 -8.53 -12.71 -35.81
CA HIS A 82 -7.34 -13.46 -36.21
C HIS A 82 -6.46 -13.85 -35.02
N TRP A 83 -6.19 -12.92 -34.11
CA TRP A 83 -5.39 -13.18 -32.91
C TRP A 83 -6.14 -13.98 -31.84
N VAL A 84 -7.46 -13.87 -31.73
CA VAL A 84 -8.27 -14.73 -30.84
C VAL A 84 -8.14 -16.19 -31.26
N ILE A 85 -8.08 -16.46 -32.57
CA ILE A 85 -7.82 -17.81 -33.09
C ILE A 85 -6.39 -18.29 -32.73
N GLN A 86 -5.46 -17.37 -32.41
CA GLN A 86 -4.04 -17.64 -32.13
C GLN A 86 -3.63 -17.43 -30.64
N ALA A 87 -4.57 -17.03 -29.79
CA ALA A 87 -4.49 -16.50 -28.41
C ALA A 87 -3.13 -16.33 -27.69
N LYS A 88 -2.86 -15.08 -27.23
CA LYS A 88 -2.06 -14.78 -26.02
C LYS A 88 -2.47 -13.43 -25.39
N MET A 89 -2.24 -13.26 -24.07
CA MET A 89 -2.55 -12.05 -23.29
C MET A 89 -1.28 -11.30 -22.83
N ILE A 90 -1.39 -9.98 -22.63
CA ILE A 90 -0.32 -9.08 -22.14
C ILE A 90 -0.84 -8.25 -20.94
N GLN A 91 0.04 -7.87 -19.99
CA GLN A 91 -0.27 -7.07 -18.79
C GLN A 91 0.43 -5.70 -18.79
N HIS A 92 -0.20 -4.69 -18.18
CA HIS A 92 0.33 -3.33 -17.97
C HIS A 92 0.22 -2.90 -16.49
N GLN A 93 1.05 -1.94 -16.05
CA GLN A 93 1.03 -1.35 -14.70
C GLN A 93 0.63 0.13 -14.71
N GLU A 94 -0.05 0.58 -13.65
CA GLU A 94 -0.45 1.98 -13.45
C GLU A 94 0.34 2.62 -12.30
N LEU A 95 0.64 3.92 -12.45
CA LEU A 95 1.37 4.74 -11.47
C LEU A 95 0.43 5.50 -10.51
N ALA A 96 0.98 6.00 -9.40
CA ALA A 96 0.23 6.85 -8.47
C ALA A 96 -0.23 8.18 -9.10
N GLY A 97 0.57 8.75 -10.00
CA GLY A 97 0.25 10.00 -10.69
C GLY A 97 -0.99 9.90 -11.59
N SER A 98 -1.14 8.79 -12.32
CA SER A 98 -2.33 8.56 -13.16
C SER A 98 -3.58 8.38 -12.31
N LEU A 99 -3.48 7.75 -11.13
CA LEU A 99 -4.60 7.64 -10.21
C LEU A 99 -5.03 8.99 -9.62
N LEU A 100 -4.07 9.85 -9.28
CA LEU A 100 -4.35 11.21 -8.82
C LEU A 100 -4.98 12.08 -9.92
N SER A 101 -4.54 11.92 -11.18
CA SER A 101 -5.14 12.65 -12.30
C SER A 101 -6.60 12.24 -12.51
N LEU A 102 -6.91 10.94 -12.46
CA LEU A 102 -8.29 10.43 -12.55
C LEU A 102 -9.17 10.94 -11.40
N LEU A 103 -8.64 10.95 -10.18
CA LEU A 103 -9.32 11.49 -9.00
C LEU A 103 -9.61 12.98 -9.17
N PHE A 104 -8.60 13.76 -9.57
CA PHE A 104 -8.74 15.20 -9.77
C PHE A 104 -9.78 15.52 -10.86
N VAL A 105 -9.73 14.82 -12.00
CA VAL A 105 -10.71 14.97 -13.08
C VAL A 105 -12.13 14.67 -12.59
N ASP A 106 -12.31 13.66 -11.74
CA ASP A 106 -13.61 13.37 -11.16
C ASP A 106 -14.10 14.47 -10.22
N LEU A 107 -13.27 14.87 -9.25
CA LEU A 107 -13.58 15.93 -8.29
C LEU A 107 -13.87 17.26 -8.98
N PHE A 108 -13.06 17.64 -9.96
CA PHE A 108 -13.22 18.87 -10.72
C PHE A 108 -14.55 18.90 -11.49
N LYS A 109 -14.88 17.84 -12.23
CA LYS A 109 -16.18 17.81 -12.92
C LYS A 109 -17.36 17.67 -11.95
N ARG A 110 -17.21 17.05 -10.77
CA ARG A 110 -18.26 17.05 -9.72
C ARG A 110 -18.48 18.46 -9.17
N MET A 111 -17.42 19.23 -8.98
CA MET A 111 -17.52 20.65 -8.60
C MET A 111 -18.29 21.43 -9.67
N ASN A 112 -17.93 21.27 -10.95
CA ASN A 112 -18.61 21.94 -12.06
C ASN A 112 -20.09 21.51 -12.19
N PHE A 113 -20.40 20.22 -11.96
CA PHE A 113 -21.78 19.74 -11.96
C PHE A 113 -22.61 20.38 -10.84
N LYS A 114 -22.04 20.53 -9.64
CA LYS A 114 -22.69 21.23 -8.52
C LYS A 114 -22.86 22.71 -8.80
N LEU A 115 -21.84 23.37 -9.36
CA LEU A 115 -21.89 24.78 -9.76
C LEU A 115 -23.02 25.00 -10.78
N LYS A 116 -23.05 24.17 -11.82
CA LYS A 116 -24.13 24.19 -12.82
C LYS A 116 -25.50 23.99 -12.19
N ALA A 117 -25.66 23.01 -11.31
CA ALA A 117 -26.94 22.78 -10.62
C ALA A 117 -27.39 23.95 -9.72
N ILE A 118 -26.44 24.75 -9.20
CA ILE A 118 -26.73 25.98 -8.45
C ILE A 118 -27.12 27.10 -9.42
N ALA A 119 -26.41 27.24 -10.53
CA ALA A 119 -26.70 28.21 -11.59
C ALA A 119 -28.10 27.96 -12.19
N ASP A 120 -28.41 26.72 -12.59
CA ASP A 120 -29.70 26.31 -13.13
C ASP A 120 -30.87 26.60 -12.17
N LYS A 121 -30.63 26.60 -10.85
CA LYS A 121 -31.64 26.95 -9.82
C LYS A 121 -31.79 28.44 -9.58
N ASN A 122 -30.76 29.23 -9.84
CA ASN A 122 -30.69 30.66 -9.49
C ASN A 122 -30.94 31.58 -10.69
N ILE A 123 -30.48 31.22 -11.89
CA ILE A 123 -30.66 31.99 -13.13
C ILE A 123 -32.14 32.21 -13.48
N PRO A 124 -33.06 31.23 -13.38
CA PRO A 124 -34.47 31.47 -13.71
C PRO A 124 -35.20 32.31 -12.64
N LYS A 125 -34.59 32.58 -11.48
CA LYS A 125 -35.19 33.42 -10.44
C LYS A 125 -34.86 34.88 -10.72
N VAL A 126 -35.89 35.71 -10.89
CA VAL A 126 -35.71 37.16 -11.06
C VAL A 126 -35.06 37.75 -9.80
N LYS A 127 -33.81 38.17 -9.91
CA LYS A 127 -33.04 38.85 -8.85
C LYS A 127 -32.40 40.11 -9.44
N ALA A 128 -32.31 41.17 -8.65
CA ALA A 128 -31.69 42.43 -9.07
C ALA A 128 -30.18 42.30 -9.36
N ALA A 129 -29.49 41.37 -8.70
CA ALA A 129 -28.07 41.09 -8.90
C ALA A 129 -27.86 39.93 -9.87
N LYS A 130 -26.93 40.12 -10.83
CA LYS A 130 -26.46 39.05 -11.73
C LYS A 130 -25.86 37.89 -10.92
N PHE A 131 -26.05 36.67 -11.40
CA PHE A 131 -25.45 35.49 -10.78
C PHE A 131 -23.93 35.55 -10.87
N ASP A 132 -23.27 35.45 -9.73
CA ASP A 132 -21.81 35.48 -9.62
C ASP A 132 -21.29 34.06 -9.33
N GLU A 133 -20.57 33.48 -10.29
CA GLU A 133 -20.04 32.12 -10.22
C GLU A 133 -18.98 31.95 -9.15
N VAL A 134 -18.16 32.98 -8.90
CA VAL A 134 -17.03 32.93 -7.96
C VAL A 134 -17.55 32.72 -6.54
N LYS A 135 -18.63 33.42 -6.16
CA LYS A 135 -19.27 33.28 -4.84
C LYS A 135 -19.85 31.89 -4.58
N HIS A 136 -20.24 31.16 -5.62
CA HIS A 136 -20.88 29.86 -5.50
C HIS A 136 -19.89 28.70 -5.72
N THR A 137 -18.65 28.98 -6.10
CA THR A 137 -17.59 27.99 -6.29
C THR A 137 -17.11 27.45 -4.94
N ARG A 138 -17.22 26.13 -4.74
CA ARG A 138 -16.84 25.45 -3.49
C ARG A 138 -15.52 24.71 -3.65
N THR A 139 -14.41 25.41 -3.39
CA THR A 139 -13.04 24.85 -3.42
C THR A 139 -12.86 23.68 -2.44
N VAL A 140 -13.57 23.72 -1.31
CA VAL A 140 -13.57 22.65 -0.29
C VAL A 140 -13.93 21.28 -0.85
N CYS A 141 -14.69 21.22 -1.95
CA CYS A 141 -15.06 19.94 -2.57
C CYS A 141 -13.85 19.19 -3.13
N ILE A 142 -12.82 19.92 -3.61
CA ILE A 142 -11.59 19.32 -4.14
C ILE A 142 -10.66 18.96 -2.98
N THR A 143 -10.42 19.88 -2.04
CA THR A 143 -9.50 19.64 -0.92
C THR A 143 -9.95 18.45 -0.06
N LEU A 144 -11.18 18.49 0.43
CA LEU A 144 -11.75 17.41 1.26
C LEU A 144 -11.90 16.11 0.46
N GLY A 145 -12.20 16.22 -0.84
CA GLY A 145 -12.30 15.05 -1.73
C GLY A 145 -10.96 14.32 -1.86
N SER A 146 -9.89 15.07 -2.08
CA SER A 146 -8.52 14.53 -2.19
C SER A 146 -8.01 14.00 -0.86
N GLU A 147 -8.18 14.76 0.22
CA GLU A 147 -7.79 14.35 1.58
C GLU A 147 -8.48 13.06 1.98
N ASN A 148 -9.80 12.96 1.77
CA ASN A 148 -10.55 11.75 2.09
C ASN A 148 -10.11 10.57 1.24
N ALA A 149 -9.90 10.73 -0.07
CA ALA A 149 -9.46 9.65 -0.94
C ALA A 149 -8.10 9.08 -0.49
N ILE A 150 -7.17 9.95 -0.09
CA ILE A 150 -5.84 9.56 0.38
C ILE A 150 -5.92 8.94 1.79
N ALA A 151 -6.70 9.54 2.69
CA ALA A 151 -6.77 9.13 4.09
C ALA A 151 -7.60 7.87 4.33
N THR A 152 -8.66 7.65 3.55
CA THR A 152 -9.56 6.50 3.69
C THR A 152 -9.13 5.29 2.87
N GLU A 153 -8.12 5.44 2.01
CA GLU A 153 -7.58 4.36 1.15
C GLU A 153 -8.59 3.81 0.13
N ILE A 154 -9.72 4.52 -0.06
CA ILE A 154 -10.81 4.17 -0.97
C ILE A 154 -10.78 5.08 -2.19
N GLY A 155 -10.50 4.49 -3.36
CA GLY A 155 -10.55 5.14 -4.67
C GLY A 155 -11.84 4.80 -5.41
N THR A 156 -13.01 5.22 -4.88
CA THR A 156 -14.30 5.00 -5.56
C THR A 156 -14.62 6.15 -6.52
N ILE A 157 -14.33 5.92 -7.80
CA ILE A 157 -14.61 6.87 -8.87
C ILE A 157 -15.75 6.33 -9.73
N LYS A 158 -16.98 6.76 -9.40
CA LYS A 158 -18.20 6.32 -10.10
C LYS A 158 -18.17 6.60 -11.60
N ARG A 159 -17.54 7.71 -12.04
CA ARG A 159 -17.48 8.07 -13.47
C ARG A 159 -16.72 7.02 -14.29
N PHE A 160 -15.62 6.51 -13.76
CA PHE A 160 -14.78 5.52 -14.41
C PHE A 160 -15.16 4.08 -14.01
N ARG A 161 -16.23 3.90 -13.22
CA ARG A 161 -16.64 2.59 -12.64
C ARG A 161 -15.48 1.89 -11.93
N MET A 162 -14.64 2.68 -11.26
CA MET A 162 -13.50 2.18 -10.50
C MET A 162 -13.87 2.15 -9.02
N GLU A 163 -13.78 0.99 -8.40
CA GLU A 163 -13.92 0.80 -6.97
C GLU A 163 -12.68 0.08 -6.45
N ARG A 164 -11.65 0.86 -6.10
CA ARG A 164 -10.40 0.33 -5.53
C ARG A 164 -10.36 0.61 -4.02
N GLN A 165 -9.87 -0.35 -3.26
CA GLN A 165 -9.63 -0.23 -1.82
C GLN A 165 -8.17 -0.60 -1.50
N GLY A 166 -7.60 0.02 -0.47
CA GLY A 166 -6.22 -0.24 -0.04
C GLY A 166 -5.16 0.33 -1.00
N VAL A 167 -5.49 1.39 -1.75
CA VAL A 167 -4.57 2.03 -2.71
C VAL A 167 -3.44 2.76 -2.00
N THR A 168 -3.77 3.49 -0.93
CA THR A 168 -2.79 4.17 -0.07
C THR A 168 -2.50 3.33 1.16
N GLN A 169 -1.26 3.38 1.66
CA GLN A 169 -0.85 2.71 2.90
C GLN A 169 0.00 3.69 3.73
N ARG A 170 -0.12 3.60 5.06
CA ARG A 170 0.76 4.37 5.95
C ARG A 170 2.20 3.92 5.81
N LEU A 171 3.09 4.89 5.62
CA LEU A 171 4.53 4.65 5.51
C LEU A 171 5.08 3.98 6.78
N CYS A 172 5.82 2.90 6.60
CA CYS A 172 6.42 2.12 7.68
C CYS A 172 7.76 2.73 8.09
N LEU A 173 7.79 3.30 9.28
CA LEU A 173 8.96 3.99 9.85
C LEU A 173 9.66 3.13 10.91
N LEU A 174 10.11 1.94 10.51
CA LEU A 174 10.92 1.06 11.38
C LEU A 174 12.42 1.26 11.17
N SER A 175 12.81 1.54 9.92
CA SER A 175 14.18 1.87 9.51
C SER A 175 14.15 2.68 8.21
N GLN A 176 15.28 3.25 7.82
CA GLN A 176 15.42 3.88 6.50
C GLN A 176 15.05 2.91 5.36
N ILE A 177 15.42 1.63 5.51
CA ILE A 177 15.15 0.58 4.54
C ILE A 177 13.66 0.31 4.40
N SER A 178 12.94 0.19 5.53
CA SER A 178 11.49 -0.06 5.47
C SER A 178 10.76 1.09 4.76
N ARG A 179 11.27 2.32 4.92
CA ARG A 179 10.77 3.51 4.24
C ARG A 179 10.99 3.41 2.73
N LEU A 180 12.25 3.20 2.31
CA LEU A 180 12.61 3.11 0.89
C LEU A 180 11.91 1.93 0.21
N GLY A 181 11.87 0.77 0.86
CA GLY A 181 11.18 -0.41 0.34
C GLY A 181 9.68 -0.20 0.14
N MET A 182 9.03 0.60 1.00
CA MET A 182 7.63 0.98 0.78
C MET A 182 7.44 1.97 -0.36
N MET A 183 8.41 2.84 -0.64
CA MET A 183 8.36 3.77 -1.76
C MET A 183 8.52 3.06 -3.12
N THR A 184 9.31 1.99 -3.17
CA THR A 184 9.55 1.19 -4.39
C THR A 184 8.50 0.09 -4.63
N ARG A 185 7.44 0.03 -3.82
CA ARG A 185 6.44 -1.05 -3.86
C ARG A 185 5.38 -0.77 -4.93
N GLY A 186 5.16 -1.73 -5.83
CA GLY A 186 4.11 -1.66 -6.85
C GLY A 186 2.70 -1.80 -6.27
N CYS A 187 1.72 -1.15 -6.92
CA CYS A 187 0.29 -1.28 -6.59
C CYS A 187 -0.27 -2.60 -7.18
N GLY A 188 -0.88 -3.46 -6.35
CA GLY A 188 -1.44 -4.76 -6.76
C GLY A 188 -0.88 -5.92 -5.92
N LEU A 189 -0.29 -6.91 -6.57
CA LEU A 189 0.51 -7.94 -5.90
C LEU A 189 1.86 -7.33 -5.47
N VAL A 190 2.20 -7.52 -4.20
CA VAL A 190 3.34 -6.84 -3.56
C VAL A 190 4.65 -7.20 -4.26
N THR A 191 5.18 -6.28 -5.03
CA THR A 191 6.45 -6.39 -5.75
C THR A 191 7.27 -5.13 -5.52
N ASN A 192 8.59 -5.25 -5.56
CA ASN A 192 9.50 -4.10 -5.44
C ASN A 192 10.24 -3.89 -6.75
N LEU A 193 10.37 -2.63 -7.15
CA LEU A 193 11.16 -2.24 -8.31
C LEU A 193 12.66 -2.48 -8.06
N ALA A 194 13.37 -2.80 -9.13
CA ALA A 194 14.82 -2.99 -9.13
C ALA A 194 15.55 -1.62 -9.18
N LEU A 195 16.83 -1.58 -8.82
CA LEU A 195 17.58 -0.31 -8.64
C LEU A 195 17.63 0.56 -9.89
N MET A 196 17.93 -0.02 -11.05
CA MET A 196 18.08 0.71 -12.32
C MET A 196 16.82 0.60 -13.18
N THR A 197 15.66 0.89 -12.59
CA THR A 197 14.39 0.93 -13.31
C THR A 197 13.90 2.36 -13.43
N HIS A 198 13.47 2.71 -14.64
CA HIS A 198 12.81 3.97 -14.95
C HIS A 198 11.39 3.67 -15.44
N ILE A 199 10.43 4.50 -15.06
CA ILE A 199 9.03 4.33 -15.49
C ILE A 199 8.73 5.40 -16.52
N THR A 200 8.29 4.98 -17.70
CA THR A 200 8.03 5.91 -18.81
C THR A 200 6.87 6.83 -18.49
N THR A 201 6.98 8.09 -18.93
CA THR A 201 5.84 9.01 -19.06
C THR A 201 5.25 8.89 -20.45
N GLU A 202 4.01 9.31 -20.61
CA GLU A 202 3.35 9.36 -21.92
C GLU A 202 4.02 10.40 -22.82
N THR A 203 4.26 10.03 -24.08
CA THR A 203 4.91 10.89 -25.09
C THR A 203 4.01 11.04 -26.31
N GLU A 204 4.07 12.20 -26.97
CA GLU A 204 3.29 12.46 -28.18
C GLU A 204 3.64 11.49 -29.32
N GLU A 205 2.60 10.96 -29.96
CA GLU A 205 2.73 9.95 -31.03
C GLU A 205 2.87 10.56 -32.43
N GLU A 206 2.34 11.78 -32.64
CA GLU A 206 2.32 12.45 -33.94
C GLU A 206 3.70 12.57 -34.64
N PRO A 207 4.80 12.99 -33.98
CA PRO A 207 6.10 13.10 -34.65
C PRO A 207 6.63 11.74 -35.11
N ILE A 208 6.33 10.67 -34.36
CA ILE A 208 6.79 9.31 -34.65
C ILE A 208 6.04 8.76 -35.86
N VAL A 209 4.74 9.05 -35.95
CA VAL A 209 3.90 8.72 -37.10
C VAL A 209 4.42 9.40 -38.37
N ARG A 210 4.77 10.70 -38.31
CA ARG A 210 5.33 11.42 -39.47
C ARG A 210 6.65 10.82 -39.96
N ILE A 211 7.53 10.41 -39.04
CA ILE A 211 8.80 9.76 -39.39
C ILE A 211 8.53 8.40 -40.04
N ALA A 212 7.58 7.63 -39.52
CA ALA A 212 7.20 6.35 -40.11
C ALA A 212 6.64 6.52 -41.53
N GLN A 213 5.77 7.49 -41.77
CA GLN A 213 5.23 7.79 -43.11
C GLN A 213 6.35 8.12 -44.11
N ASN A 214 7.32 8.94 -43.72
CA ASN A 214 8.47 9.29 -44.57
C ASN A 214 9.36 8.08 -44.89
N MET A 215 9.32 7.02 -44.10
CA MET A 215 10.12 5.80 -44.28
C MET A 215 9.40 4.72 -45.11
N GLY A 216 8.25 5.06 -45.72
CA GLY A 216 7.49 4.15 -46.60
C GLY A 216 6.38 3.38 -45.89
N VAL A 217 5.94 3.85 -44.71
CA VAL A 217 4.79 3.28 -44.02
C VAL A 217 3.51 3.96 -44.48
N GLU A 218 2.61 3.19 -45.10
CA GLU A 218 1.44 3.70 -45.80
C GLU A 218 0.15 3.54 -44.98
N ASP A 219 -0.87 4.36 -45.28
CA ASP A 219 -2.17 4.32 -44.61
C ASP A 219 -2.89 2.97 -44.83
N ILE A 220 -3.45 2.33 -43.77
CA ILE A 220 -4.22 1.07 -43.92
C ILE A 220 -5.44 1.23 -44.84
N ASN A 221 -5.95 2.44 -45.04
CA ASN A 221 -7.06 2.70 -45.95
C ASN A 221 -6.73 2.32 -47.39
N LEU A 222 -5.46 2.23 -47.78
CA LEU A 222 -5.03 1.83 -49.11
C LEU A 222 -5.05 0.31 -49.33
N PHE A 223 -5.02 -0.47 -48.25
CA PHE A 223 -4.89 -1.93 -48.31
C PHE A 223 -6.25 -2.65 -48.23
N SER A 224 -6.28 -3.87 -48.75
CA SER A 224 -7.38 -4.81 -48.66
C SER A 224 -7.15 -5.86 -47.55
N GLY A 225 -8.15 -6.68 -47.25
CA GLY A 225 -8.01 -7.75 -46.25
C GLY A 225 -7.08 -8.89 -46.68
N GLU A 226 -6.85 -9.05 -47.98
CA GLU A 226 -5.95 -10.05 -48.55
C GLU A 226 -4.49 -9.64 -48.32
N ASP A 227 -4.18 -8.36 -48.50
CA ASP A 227 -2.83 -7.81 -48.33
C ASP A 227 -2.30 -8.00 -46.89
N ILE A 228 -3.17 -7.91 -45.88
CA ILE A 228 -2.78 -8.16 -44.47
C ILE A 228 -2.48 -9.63 -44.20
N SER A 229 -3.09 -10.52 -44.97
CA SER A 229 -2.86 -11.96 -44.85
C SER A 229 -1.55 -12.38 -45.52
N ASP A 230 -1.03 -11.59 -46.46
CA ASP A 230 0.19 -11.87 -47.20
C ASP A 230 1.39 -12.08 -46.24
N PRO A 231 2.13 -13.21 -46.34
CA PRO A 231 3.33 -13.45 -45.53
C PRO A 231 4.39 -12.34 -45.64
N ASN A 232 4.42 -11.60 -46.74
CA ASN A 232 5.38 -10.54 -46.99
C ASN A 232 4.94 -9.18 -46.44
N MET A 233 3.79 -9.04 -45.79
CA MET A 233 3.35 -7.77 -45.19
C MET A 233 3.52 -7.76 -43.67
N TYR A 234 3.93 -6.60 -43.14
CA TYR A 234 3.99 -6.34 -41.71
C TYR A 234 3.15 -5.13 -41.35
N THR A 235 2.58 -5.18 -40.15
CA THR A 235 1.72 -4.13 -39.60
C THR A 235 2.46 -3.36 -38.52
N ALA A 236 2.46 -2.03 -38.56
CA ALA A 236 3.06 -1.20 -37.53
C ALA A 236 2.00 -0.72 -36.53
N PHE A 237 2.28 -0.87 -35.24
CA PHE A 237 1.35 -0.56 -34.14
C PHE A 237 1.93 0.52 -33.21
N PRO A 238 1.57 1.79 -33.38
CA PRO A 238 1.79 2.81 -32.35
C PRO A 238 0.82 2.59 -31.17
N ASN A 239 1.33 2.37 -29.95
CA ASN A 239 0.55 2.24 -28.70
C ASN A 239 -0.57 1.17 -28.70
N GLY A 240 -0.46 0.15 -29.56
CA GLY A 240 -1.54 -0.82 -29.77
C GLY A 240 -2.82 -0.22 -30.38
N LEU A 241 -2.81 1.08 -30.65
CA LEU A 241 -3.79 1.82 -31.42
C LEU A 241 -3.48 1.65 -32.91
N PHE A 242 -4.54 1.46 -33.67
CA PHE A 242 -4.47 1.33 -35.12
C PHE A 242 -4.47 2.71 -35.75
N HIS A 243 -3.40 3.48 -35.54
CA HIS A 243 -3.07 4.52 -36.51
C HIS A 243 -2.42 3.83 -37.71
N LEU A 244 -3.30 3.26 -38.55
CA LEU A 244 -3.24 3.24 -40.02
C LEU A 244 -1.85 3.15 -40.66
N HIS A 245 -1.07 2.10 -40.40
CA HIS A 245 0.28 2.02 -40.96
C HIS A 245 0.70 0.58 -41.35
N ALA A 246 0.58 0.25 -42.64
CA ALA A 246 1.06 -1.00 -43.23
C ALA A 246 2.36 -0.76 -44.02
N ILE A 247 3.28 -1.72 -43.95
CA ILE A 247 4.57 -1.65 -44.65
C ILE A 247 4.45 -2.53 -45.91
N SER A 248 4.62 -1.92 -47.08
CA SER A 248 4.48 -2.59 -48.38
C SER A 248 5.82 -3.16 -48.92
N TRP A 249 5.70 -4.17 -49.79
CA TRP A 249 6.67 -4.90 -50.66
C TRP A 249 8.18 -4.91 -50.30
N ASP A 250 8.73 -6.12 -50.09
CA ASP A 250 10.13 -6.41 -49.66
C ASP A 250 10.39 -6.15 -48.15
N SER A 251 9.43 -6.59 -47.33
CA SER A 251 9.20 -6.19 -45.93
C SER A 251 10.36 -6.31 -44.96
N LEU A 252 11.15 -7.38 -44.99
CA LEU A 252 12.22 -7.57 -43.99
C LEU A 252 13.31 -6.49 -44.08
N LYS A 253 13.64 -6.02 -45.28
CA LYS A 253 14.65 -4.96 -45.45
C LYS A 253 14.10 -3.61 -45.00
N ILE A 254 12.87 -3.29 -45.39
CA ILE A 254 12.22 -2.02 -45.05
C ILE A 254 11.96 -1.94 -43.54
N ILE A 255 11.53 -3.02 -42.90
CA ILE A 255 11.34 -3.08 -41.45
C ILE A 255 12.66 -2.89 -40.71
N ASN A 256 13.70 -3.60 -41.14
CA ASN A 256 15.02 -3.44 -40.52
C ASN A 256 15.57 -2.03 -40.74
N ALA A 257 15.32 -1.42 -41.89
CA ALA A 257 15.66 -0.03 -42.15
C ALA A 257 14.84 0.93 -41.28
N LEU A 258 13.53 0.73 -41.14
CA LEU A 258 12.64 1.51 -40.29
C LEU A 258 13.06 1.45 -38.83
N ILE A 259 13.30 0.25 -38.29
CA ILE A 259 13.74 0.04 -36.92
C ILE A 259 15.10 0.71 -36.69
N ARG A 260 16.05 0.55 -37.62
CA ARG A 260 17.36 1.21 -37.54
C ARG A 260 17.23 2.72 -37.57
N CYS A 261 16.46 3.28 -38.51
CA CYS A 261 16.24 4.72 -38.62
C CYS A 261 15.60 5.29 -37.37
N LEU A 262 14.55 4.66 -36.84
CA LEU A 262 13.89 5.09 -35.61
C LEU A 262 14.82 4.95 -34.39
N LYS A 263 15.61 3.88 -34.27
CA LYS A 263 16.62 3.75 -33.20
C LYS A 263 17.72 4.82 -33.32
N LEU A 264 18.20 5.12 -34.52
CA LEU A 264 19.18 6.19 -34.77
C LEU A 264 18.60 7.58 -34.44
N ALA A 265 17.33 7.82 -34.79
CA ALA A 265 16.64 9.06 -34.45
C ALA A 265 16.47 9.22 -32.93
N ARG A 266 16.22 8.11 -32.20
CA ARG A 266 16.22 8.06 -30.73
C ARG A 266 17.62 8.36 -30.15
N GLN A 267 18.66 7.72 -30.68
CA GLN A 267 20.05 7.88 -30.24
C GLN A 267 20.59 9.30 -30.42
N ARG A 268 20.14 10.02 -31.46
CA ARG A 268 20.55 11.41 -31.73
C ARG A 268 19.66 12.45 -31.04
N GLY A 269 18.71 12.02 -30.20
CA GLY A 269 17.81 12.92 -29.49
C GLY A 269 16.73 13.58 -30.33
N HIS A 270 16.47 13.11 -31.56
CA HIS A 270 15.35 13.59 -32.39
C HIS A 270 14.00 13.01 -31.94
N MET A 271 14.01 11.93 -31.16
CA MET A 271 12.83 11.34 -30.53
C MET A 271 13.10 11.10 -29.04
N ASN A 272 12.04 10.97 -28.25
CA ASN A 272 12.17 10.68 -26.83
C ASN A 272 12.83 9.29 -26.61
N ALA A 273 13.80 9.24 -25.68
CA ALA A 273 14.54 8.04 -25.32
C ALA A 273 13.66 6.88 -24.79
N PHE A 274 12.43 7.17 -24.35
CA PHE A 274 11.50 6.18 -23.80
C PHE A 274 10.60 5.48 -24.85
N VAL A 275 10.70 5.89 -26.12
CA VAL A 275 9.99 5.22 -27.21
C VAL A 275 10.63 3.86 -27.42
N SER A 276 9.86 2.77 -27.23
CA SER A 276 10.38 1.41 -27.44
C SER A 276 9.89 0.86 -28.77
N ILE A 277 10.81 0.27 -29.54
CA ILE A 277 10.51 -0.25 -30.87
C ILE A 277 10.99 -1.69 -30.92
N TYR A 278 10.07 -2.62 -31.20
CA TYR A 278 10.41 -4.03 -31.28
C TYR A 278 9.61 -4.74 -32.37
N PRO A 279 10.26 -5.56 -33.21
CA PRO A 279 9.58 -6.42 -34.16
C PRO A 279 9.07 -7.68 -33.44
N HIS A 280 7.89 -8.14 -33.83
CA HIS A 280 7.32 -9.41 -33.42
C HIS A 280 7.01 -10.23 -34.67
N PHE A 281 7.92 -11.15 -35.00
CA PHE A 281 7.89 -11.93 -36.24
C PHE A 281 6.68 -12.87 -36.32
N LEU A 282 6.25 -13.47 -35.20
CA LEU A 282 5.12 -14.42 -35.17
C LEU A 282 3.78 -13.75 -35.51
N SER A 283 3.57 -12.51 -35.07
CA SER A 283 2.36 -11.75 -35.38
C SER A 283 2.53 -10.83 -36.58
N ARG A 284 3.70 -10.87 -37.25
CA ARG A 284 4.07 -9.99 -38.37
C ARG A 284 3.77 -8.52 -38.06
N ALA A 285 4.24 -8.09 -36.90
CA ALA A 285 3.92 -6.79 -36.33
C ALA A 285 5.19 -6.07 -35.88
N VAL A 286 5.26 -4.77 -36.08
CA VAL A 286 6.26 -3.90 -35.46
C VAL A 286 5.53 -3.03 -34.44
N TYR A 287 5.89 -3.18 -33.17
CA TYR A 287 5.28 -2.41 -32.10
C TYR A 287 6.14 -1.19 -31.80
N ILE A 288 5.50 -0.03 -31.79
CA ILE A 288 6.09 1.25 -31.39
C ILE A 288 5.31 1.70 -30.16
N SER A 289 5.91 1.60 -28.98
CA SER A 289 5.23 1.99 -27.75
C SER A 289 5.79 3.32 -27.24
N CYS A 290 4.88 4.26 -27.05
CA CYS A 290 5.01 5.62 -26.56
C CYS A 290 4.21 5.84 -25.27
N ASP A 291 3.35 4.88 -24.91
CA ASP A 291 2.54 4.91 -23.70
C ASP A 291 3.39 5.04 -22.44
N GLY A 292 2.83 5.74 -21.45
CA GLY A 292 3.38 5.83 -20.10
C GLY A 292 3.16 4.55 -19.28
N GLY A 293 3.91 4.40 -18.18
CA GLY A 293 3.77 3.29 -17.24
C GLY A 293 4.52 2.01 -17.61
N ARG A 294 5.36 2.04 -18.65
CA ARG A 294 6.25 0.93 -19.01
C ARG A 294 7.52 0.98 -18.17
N LEU A 295 8.07 -0.19 -17.87
CA LEU A 295 9.34 -0.33 -17.17
C LEU A 295 10.48 -0.36 -18.19
N CYS A 296 11.41 0.58 -18.02
CA CYS A 296 12.63 0.66 -18.79
C CYS A 296 13.86 0.47 -17.89
N ARG A 297 14.93 -0.06 -18.45
CA ARG A 297 16.26 -0.15 -17.84
C ARG A 297 17.29 0.40 -18.79
N HIS A 298 18.36 0.99 -18.27
CA HIS A 298 19.43 1.45 -19.14
C HIS A 298 20.51 0.38 -19.33
N MET A 299 21.16 0.40 -20.49
CA MET A 299 22.36 -0.41 -20.75
C MET A 299 23.59 0.22 -20.09
N LYS A 300 24.65 -0.58 -19.90
CA LYS A 300 25.89 -0.13 -19.27
C LYS A 300 27.03 -0.08 -20.29
N GLU A 301 27.54 1.13 -20.54
CA GLU A 301 28.91 1.37 -20.99
C GLU A 301 29.61 2.34 -20.01
N LEU A 302 30.94 2.26 -19.95
CA LEU A 302 31.79 3.14 -19.14
C LEU A 302 31.59 4.58 -19.63
N ALA A 303 31.20 5.48 -18.72
CA ALA A 303 31.30 6.91 -18.97
C ALA A 303 32.65 7.38 -18.45
N ASP A 304 33.33 8.21 -19.24
CA ASP A 304 34.49 8.98 -18.79
C ASP A 304 34.04 10.03 -17.74
N ASP A 305 34.95 10.40 -16.83
CA ASP A 305 34.66 11.28 -15.67
C ASP A 305 34.14 12.70 -16.04
N PHE A 306 34.15 13.07 -17.32
CA PHE A 306 33.75 14.40 -17.80
C PHE A 306 32.28 14.50 -18.26
N ARG A 307 31.55 13.40 -18.43
CA ARG A 307 30.17 13.41 -18.96
C ARG A 307 29.14 13.09 -17.88
N THR A 308 28.01 13.80 -17.88
CA THR A 308 26.88 13.43 -17.04
C THR A 308 26.07 12.28 -17.66
N PHE A 309 25.20 11.66 -16.88
CA PHE A 309 24.37 10.55 -17.37
C PHE A 309 23.42 10.98 -18.51
N GLU A 310 22.92 12.22 -18.47
CA GLU A 310 22.04 12.77 -19.51
C GLU A 310 22.81 13.02 -20.81
N ASP A 311 24.06 13.52 -20.71
CA ASP A 311 24.94 13.70 -21.88
C ASP A 311 25.18 12.35 -22.58
N CYS A 312 25.40 11.27 -21.81
CA CYS A 312 25.53 9.93 -22.38
C CYS A 312 24.27 9.46 -23.15
N ILE A 313 23.07 9.93 -22.78
CA ILE A 313 21.85 9.60 -23.51
C ILE A 313 21.76 10.42 -24.80
N HIS A 314 22.08 11.72 -24.72
CA HIS A 314 22.08 12.61 -25.88
C HIS A 314 23.12 12.22 -26.94
N ASP A 315 24.27 11.71 -26.50
CA ASP A 315 25.33 11.20 -27.38
C ASP A 315 25.04 9.80 -27.94
N GLY A 316 23.94 9.16 -27.49
CA GLY A 316 23.57 7.80 -27.89
C GLY A 316 24.46 6.69 -27.30
N LEU A 317 25.28 7.00 -26.28
CA LEU A 317 26.11 6.02 -25.55
C LEU A 317 25.29 5.15 -24.60
N LYS A 318 24.19 5.70 -24.06
CA LYS A 318 23.27 4.98 -23.16
C LYS A 318 21.85 5.10 -23.66
N GLU A 319 21.13 3.98 -23.61
CA GLU A 319 19.73 3.92 -24.02
C GLU A 319 18.87 3.22 -22.98
N TYR A 320 17.61 3.65 -22.90
CA TYR A 320 16.56 2.98 -22.15
C TYR A 320 15.92 1.89 -22.99
N LEU A 321 16.02 0.65 -22.53
CA LEU A 321 15.36 -0.51 -23.10
C LEU A 321 14.11 -0.84 -22.29
N ALA A 322 12.97 -0.99 -22.97
CA ALA A 322 11.76 -1.56 -22.36
C ALA A 322 11.84 -3.10 -22.37
N VAL A 323 11.07 -3.75 -21.51
CA VAL A 323 11.01 -5.23 -21.41
C VAL A 323 10.77 -5.90 -22.77
N ASN A 324 9.93 -5.32 -23.62
CA ASN A 324 9.63 -5.87 -24.94
C ASN A 324 10.78 -5.73 -25.95
N GLU A 325 11.74 -4.83 -25.69
CA GLU A 325 12.92 -4.56 -26.52
C GLU A 325 14.17 -5.30 -25.98
N GLU A 326 14.11 -5.88 -24.79
CA GLU A 326 15.27 -6.35 -24.00
C GLU A 326 15.93 -7.66 -24.50
N ASN A 327 15.55 -8.20 -25.67
CA ASN A 327 16.05 -9.50 -26.14
C ASN A 327 17.58 -9.58 -26.34
N ASP A 328 18.27 -8.44 -26.47
CA ASP A 328 19.70 -8.37 -26.85
C ASP A 328 20.60 -7.64 -25.81
N GLY A 329 20.10 -7.27 -24.62
CA GLY A 329 20.79 -6.36 -23.71
C GLY A 329 21.54 -7.00 -22.52
N ASN A 330 22.84 -6.72 -22.38
CA ASN A 330 23.62 -7.08 -21.18
C ASN A 330 23.52 -6.00 -20.09
N ILE A 331 22.70 -6.26 -19.07
CA ILE A 331 22.52 -5.38 -17.91
C ILE A 331 23.46 -5.78 -16.78
N ALA A 332 23.90 -4.82 -15.96
CA ALA A 332 24.66 -5.13 -14.74
C ALA A 332 23.88 -6.09 -13.83
N PRO A 333 24.38 -7.30 -13.54
CA PRO A 333 23.57 -8.35 -12.92
C PRO A 333 23.11 -8.01 -11.48
N PHE A 334 23.87 -7.19 -10.75
CA PHE A 334 23.53 -6.84 -9.36
C PHE A 334 22.35 -5.86 -9.24
N THR A 335 22.02 -5.11 -10.29
CA THR A 335 20.93 -4.10 -10.27
C THR A 335 19.56 -4.71 -10.51
N LEU A 336 19.50 -6.02 -10.78
CA LEU A 336 18.27 -6.81 -10.75
C LEU A 336 17.64 -6.81 -9.35
N LEU A 337 18.47 -6.76 -8.31
CA LEU A 337 18.01 -6.67 -6.93
C LEU A 337 17.53 -5.25 -6.63
N GLY A 338 16.36 -5.13 -6.00
CA GLY A 338 15.86 -3.86 -5.49
C GLY A 338 16.59 -3.37 -4.24
N VAL A 339 16.22 -2.19 -3.76
CA VAL A 339 16.83 -1.52 -2.59
C VAL A 339 16.88 -2.43 -1.36
N SER A 340 15.75 -3.05 -1.01
CA SER A 340 15.66 -3.93 0.17
C SER A 340 16.46 -5.22 0.04
N ALA A 341 16.60 -5.75 -1.18
CA ALA A 341 17.32 -7.00 -1.44
C ALA A 341 18.84 -6.77 -1.53
N GLY A 342 19.27 -5.61 -2.03
CA GLY A 342 20.68 -5.26 -2.17
C GLY A 342 21.43 -5.03 -0.86
N LEU A 343 20.75 -5.00 0.29
CA LEU A 343 21.36 -4.93 1.62
C LEU A 343 22.05 -6.21 2.06
N ILE A 344 21.61 -7.31 1.49
CA ILE A 344 22.02 -8.62 1.93
C ILE A 344 23.29 -8.95 1.14
N PRO A 345 24.42 -9.18 1.82
CA PRO A 345 25.55 -9.79 1.14
C PRO A 345 25.05 -11.16 0.70
N TYR A 346 24.98 -11.47 -0.59
CA TYR A 346 24.44 -12.76 -1.07
C TYR A 346 22.94 -13.00 -0.68
N PRO A 347 21.97 -12.50 -1.47
CA PRO A 347 20.65 -12.01 -1.00
C PRO A 347 19.49 -13.01 -0.79
N HIS A 348 18.76 -12.89 0.35
CA HIS A 348 17.28 -13.14 0.53
C HIS A 348 16.69 -12.52 1.85
N HIS A 349 15.80 -11.51 1.73
CA HIS A 349 14.89 -10.80 2.69
C HIS A 349 15.31 -10.47 4.16
N ASN A 350 15.02 -9.23 4.68
CA ASN A 350 14.26 -8.99 5.94
C ASN A 350 14.12 -7.50 6.42
N GLN A 351 13.11 -7.28 7.28
CA GLN A 351 12.66 -6.00 7.87
C GLN A 351 13.30 -5.74 9.26
N THR A 352 13.94 -4.58 9.47
CA THR A 352 14.85 -4.35 10.61
C THR A 352 14.55 -3.08 11.39
N MET A 353 14.92 -3.03 12.69
CA MET A 353 14.91 -1.81 13.48
C MET A 353 16.26 -1.11 13.40
N GLY A 354 16.25 0.21 13.36
CA GLY A 354 17.49 0.97 13.26
C GLY A 354 17.31 2.44 13.55
N THR A 355 18.31 3.21 13.16
CA THR A 355 18.20 4.66 13.12
C THR A 355 17.26 5.04 11.96
N ILE A 356 16.41 6.03 12.17
CA ILE A 356 15.32 6.32 11.22
C ILE A 356 15.62 7.54 10.35
N ALA A 357 16.11 8.60 10.98
CA ALA A 357 16.47 9.85 10.31
C ALA A 357 17.27 10.75 11.27
N CYS A 358 17.98 11.74 10.74
CA CYS A 358 18.67 12.74 11.57
C CYS A 358 17.69 13.54 12.45
N ASN A 359 16.46 13.77 11.96
CA ASN A 359 15.42 14.49 12.70
C ASN A 359 14.59 13.61 13.66
N GLN A 360 15.01 12.37 13.94
CA GLN A 360 14.25 11.42 14.77
C GLN A 360 13.97 11.93 16.20
N ARG A 361 14.81 12.83 16.74
CA ARG A 361 14.59 13.47 18.05
C ARG A 361 13.57 14.61 18.00
N ASN A 362 13.41 15.28 16.86
CA ASN A 362 12.45 16.39 16.73
C ASN A 362 11.04 15.91 16.36
N ARG A 363 10.89 14.62 16.08
CA ARG A 363 9.67 14.02 15.55
C ARG A 363 8.91 13.24 16.63
N ILE A 364 7.57 13.32 16.57
CA ILE A 364 6.66 12.54 17.42
C ILE A 364 5.81 11.62 16.56
N ASP A 365 6.18 10.34 16.51
CA ASP A 365 5.44 9.28 15.82
C ASP A 365 4.64 8.42 16.80
N SER A 366 3.67 7.66 16.28
CA SER A 366 2.85 6.74 17.09
C SER A 366 3.69 5.69 17.82
N LEU A 367 4.67 5.13 17.10
CA LEU A 367 5.60 4.12 17.58
C LEU A 367 6.91 4.28 16.82
N LEU A 368 8.02 4.38 17.54
CA LEU A 368 9.36 4.50 16.97
C LEU A 368 10.28 3.53 17.70
N TYR A 369 11.12 2.82 16.95
CA TYR A 369 12.14 1.95 17.52
C TYR A 369 13.51 2.43 17.07
N ASN A 370 14.34 2.82 18.03
CA ASN A 370 15.71 3.25 17.78
C ASN A 370 16.70 2.32 18.47
N LEU A 371 17.85 2.06 17.85
CA LEU A 371 19.00 1.45 18.52
C LEU A 371 19.82 2.55 19.22
N VAL A 372 20.40 2.24 20.38
CA VAL A 372 21.25 3.20 21.09
C VAL A 372 22.62 3.34 20.40
N TYR A 373 23.24 2.22 20.04
CA TYR A 373 24.57 2.18 19.43
C TYR A 373 24.55 1.44 18.08
N PRO A 374 24.00 2.03 17.01
CA PRO A 374 23.99 1.41 15.69
C PRO A 374 25.40 1.41 15.07
N HIS A 375 25.85 0.29 14.49
CA HIS A 375 27.17 0.18 13.84
C HIS A 375 27.03 0.09 12.32
N LYS A 376 28.03 0.54 11.57
CA LYS A 376 28.11 0.30 10.12
C LYS A 376 28.38 -1.19 9.85
N PRO A 377 27.77 -1.81 8.83
CA PRO A 377 28.09 -3.20 8.48
C PRO A 377 29.54 -3.30 7.96
N VAL A 378 30.31 -4.26 8.48
CA VAL A 378 31.71 -4.49 8.04
C VAL A 378 31.74 -4.95 6.58
N VAL A 379 30.99 -6.01 6.26
CA VAL A 379 30.84 -6.48 4.89
C VAL A 379 29.71 -5.72 4.21
N LYS A 380 30.03 -4.91 3.21
CA LYS A 380 29.07 -4.06 2.50
C LYS A 380 28.94 -4.44 1.03
N THR A 381 27.76 -4.21 0.48
CA THR A 381 27.47 -4.32 -0.95
C THR A 381 27.57 -2.92 -1.57
N ARG A 382 27.82 -2.84 -2.89
CA ARG A 382 27.79 -1.54 -3.60
C ARG A 382 26.43 -0.84 -3.46
N THR A 383 25.34 -1.59 -3.35
CA THR A 383 24.00 -1.02 -3.12
C THR A 383 23.89 -0.28 -1.78
N ILE A 384 24.54 -0.76 -0.71
CA ILE A 384 24.53 -0.11 0.61
C ILE A 384 25.15 1.30 0.53
N GLU A 385 26.21 1.43 -0.27
CA GLU A 385 26.89 2.71 -0.51
C GLU A 385 25.98 3.65 -1.31
N LEU A 386 25.39 3.17 -2.41
CA LEU A 386 24.49 3.97 -3.26
C LEU A 386 23.28 4.54 -2.49
N ILE A 387 22.73 3.80 -1.53
CA ILE A 387 21.57 4.25 -0.73
C ILE A 387 21.98 5.02 0.54
N ASN A 388 23.28 5.21 0.77
CA ASN A 388 23.85 5.83 1.97
C ASN A 388 23.40 5.17 3.29
N PHE A 389 23.20 3.84 3.28
CA PHE A 389 22.76 3.12 4.48
C PHE A 389 23.84 3.06 5.58
N GLU A 390 25.10 3.30 5.22
CA GLU A 390 26.19 3.44 6.18
C GLU A 390 26.02 4.64 7.13
N ASN A 391 25.32 5.70 6.70
CA ASN A 391 25.14 6.89 7.53
C ASN A 391 24.04 6.68 8.58
N ILE A 392 23.07 5.80 8.30
CA ILE A 392 21.93 5.53 9.16
C ILE A 392 21.72 4.00 9.28
N PRO A 393 22.66 3.28 9.93
CA PRO A 393 22.59 1.84 10.00
C PRO A 393 21.49 1.34 10.96
N ALA A 394 21.12 0.08 10.77
CA ALA A 394 20.01 -0.61 11.43
C ALA A 394 20.42 -1.95 12.06
N GLY A 395 21.53 -1.98 12.79
CA GLY A 395 22.10 -3.19 13.38
C GLY A 395 23.42 -2.92 14.10
N GLN A 396 24.05 -3.99 14.58
CA GLN A 396 25.33 -3.98 15.26
C GLN A 396 26.18 -5.13 14.74
N ASN A 397 27.48 -4.90 14.58
CA ASN A 397 28.43 -5.99 14.37
C ASN A 397 28.57 -6.77 15.67
N ALA A 398 28.39 -8.08 15.59
CA ALA A 398 28.48 -8.99 16.72
C ALA A 398 29.64 -9.96 16.51
N MET A 399 30.32 -10.31 17.60
CA MET A 399 31.26 -11.41 17.64
C MET A 399 30.53 -12.74 17.63
N VAL A 400 30.64 -13.48 16.51
CA VAL A 400 29.88 -14.72 16.32
C VAL A 400 30.80 -15.92 16.26
N VAL A 401 30.48 -16.93 17.06
CA VAL A 401 31.09 -18.25 16.99
C VAL A 401 30.05 -19.26 16.54
N VAL A 402 30.40 -20.06 15.54
CA VAL A 402 29.56 -21.14 15.02
C VAL A 402 29.97 -22.44 15.72
N MET A 403 29.19 -22.85 16.71
CA MET A 403 29.40 -24.10 17.44
C MET A 403 28.09 -24.52 18.12
N SER A 404 27.92 -25.82 18.35
CA SER A 404 26.82 -26.32 19.18
C SER A 404 27.19 -26.14 20.65
N TYR A 405 26.35 -25.43 21.41
CA TYR A 405 26.68 -25.04 22.78
C TYR A 405 25.47 -25.06 23.72
N SER A 406 25.60 -25.72 24.87
CA SER A 406 24.60 -25.81 25.96
C SER A 406 23.27 -26.52 25.67
N GLY A 407 22.94 -26.82 24.41
CA GLY A 407 21.68 -27.46 24.00
C GLY A 407 20.47 -26.51 23.97
N PHE A 408 20.66 -25.24 24.33
CA PHE A 408 19.65 -24.17 24.24
C PHE A 408 19.69 -23.44 22.89
N ASP A 409 20.53 -23.89 21.97
CA ASP A 409 20.75 -23.39 20.62
C ASP A 409 20.11 -24.30 19.54
N ILE A 410 19.18 -25.17 19.96
CA ILE A 410 18.39 -26.02 19.07
C ILE A 410 17.31 -25.17 18.36
N GLU A 411 16.99 -25.50 17.11
CA GLU A 411 15.90 -24.88 16.32
C GLU A 411 15.94 -23.33 16.27
N ASP A 412 16.99 -22.78 15.64
CA ASP A 412 17.19 -21.32 15.40
C ASP A 412 17.23 -20.46 16.69
N ALA A 413 17.56 -21.07 17.81
CA ALA A 413 17.92 -20.34 19.02
C ALA A 413 19.38 -19.88 18.98
N THR A 414 19.64 -18.70 19.52
CA THR A 414 21.01 -18.23 19.78
C THR A 414 21.25 -18.03 21.26
N VAL A 415 22.47 -18.31 21.67
CA VAL A 415 22.95 -18.01 23.02
C VAL A 415 23.66 -16.67 22.97
N SER A 416 23.26 -15.73 23.83
CA SER A 416 23.84 -14.39 23.89
C SER A 416 24.64 -14.20 25.17
N ASN A 417 25.74 -13.46 25.08
CA ASN A 417 26.58 -13.09 26.22
C ASN A 417 25.92 -11.97 27.04
N LYS A 418 25.61 -12.24 28.31
CA LYS A 418 24.99 -11.24 29.20
C LYS A 418 25.87 -10.01 29.39
N ALA A 419 27.18 -10.18 29.53
CA ALA A 419 28.06 -9.04 29.74
C ALA A 419 28.10 -8.10 28.52
N SER A 420 27.99 -8.64 27.31
CA SER A 420 27.86 -7.82 26.09
C SER A 420 26.53 -7.04 26.08
N LEU A 421 25.43 -7.65 26.54
CA LEU A 421 24.14 -6.96 26.70
C LEU A 421 24.20 -5.84 27.74
N ASP A 422 24.85 -6.09 28.88
CA ASP A 422 25.03 -5.12 29.96
C ASP A 422 25.85 -3.92 29.49
N ARG A 423 26.90 -4.15 28.69
CA ARG A 423 27.68 -3.08 28.02
C ARG A 423 26.88 -2.28 26.99
N GLY A 424 25.83 -2.86 26.40
CA GLY A 424 24.91 -2.15 25.51
C GLY A 424 24.62 -2.82 24.16
N TYR A 425 25.05 -4.07 23.95
CA TYR A 425 24.67 -4.84 22.77
C TYR A 425 23.14 -5.01 22.70
N GLY A 426 22.55 -4.73 21.54
CA GLY A 426 21.13 -4.83 21.24
C GLY A 426 20.21 -3.87 22.01
N ARG A 427 20.73 -2.86 22.73
CA ARG A 427 19.91 -1.92 23.51
C ARG A 427 19.05 -1.06 22.58
N CYS A 428 17.73 -1.08 22.81
CA CYS A 428 16.78 -0.31 22.02
C CYS A 428 15.97 0.69 22.85
N LEU A 429 15.55 1.76 22.19
CA LEU A 429 14.66 2.79 22.70
C LEU A 429 13.32 2.66 21.97
N VAL A 430 12.25 2.53 22.73
CA VAL A 430 10.88 2.44 22.22
C VAL A 430 10.17 3.74 22.56
N TYR A 431 9.81 4.52 21.55
CA TYR A 431 9.00 5.72 21.72
C TYR A 431 7.54 5.41 21.42
N LYS A 432 6.63 5.90 22.26
CA LYS A 432 5.19 5.80 22.09
C LYS A 432 4.57 7.19 22.25
N ASN A 433 3.56 7.50 21.46
CA ASN A 433 2.85 8.78 21.55
C ASN A 433 1.51 8.62 22.26
N ALA A 434 1.27 9.47 23.26
CA ALA A 434 -0.04 9.72 23.83
C ALA A 434 -0.60 11.04 23.26
N LYS A 435 -1.61 10.93 22.39
CA LYS A 435 -2.27 12.09 21.76
C LYS A 435 -3.58 12.44 22.49
N CYS A 436 -3.81 13.73 22.68
CA CYS A 436 -5.05 14.26 23.22
C CYS A 436 -5.48 15.49 22.40
N VAL A 437 -6.76 15.56 22.06
CA VAL A 437 -7.34 16.70 21.33
C VAL A 437 -8.37 17.37 22.22
N LEU A 438 -8.22 18.68 22.43
CA LEU A 438 -9.19 19.52 23.11
C LEU A 438 -10.15 20.08 22.06
N LYS A 439 -11.38 19.57 22.09
CA LYS A 439 -12.42 19.96 21.15
C LYS A 439 -13.16 21.19 21.65
N ARG A 440 -13.56 22.03 20.70
CA ARG A 440 -14.55 23.08 20.90
C ARG A 440 -15.87 22.58 20.33
N TYR A 441 -16.94 22.79 21.07
CA TYR A 441 -18.28 22.36 20.71
C TYR A 441 -19.11 23.52 20.18
N ASN A 442 -20.17 23.22 19.43
CA ASN A 442 -21.03 24.23 18.82
C ASN A 442 -21.78 25.07 19.86
N ASN A 443 -22.01 24.54 21.07
CA ASN A 443 -22.61 25.26 22.21
C ASN A 443 -21.61 26.18 22.94
N GLN A 444 -20.50 26.56 22.28
CA GLN A 444 -19.41 27.37 22.82
C GLN A 444 -18.68 26.75 24.02
N SER A 445 -19.03 25.53 24.43
CA SER A 445 -18.27 24.80 25.44
C SER A 445 -16.98 24.25 24.82
N SER A 446 -15.96 24.07 25.66
CA SER A 446 -14.69 23.51 25.24
C SER A 446 -14.14 22.56 26.27
N ASP A 447 -13.37 21.58 25.80
CA ASP A 447 -12.60 20.71 26.66
C ASP A 447 -11.54 21.54 27.42
N ARG A 448 -11.36 21.25 28.69
CA ARG A 448 -10.39 21.91 29.57
C ARG A 448 -9.40 20.90 30.13
N VAL A 449 -8.25 21.40 30.56
CA VAL A 449 -7.27 20.64 31.30
C VAL A 449 -7.14 21.30 32.66
N ASN A 450 -7.21 20.50 33.72
CA ASN A 450 -7.09 20.98 35.09
C ASN A 450 -5.80 20.44 35.72
N GLY A 451 -5.27 21.17 36.70
CA GLY A 451 -4.16 20.70 37.53
C GLY A 451 -4.45 19.39 38.29
N PRO A 452 -3.46 18.85 39.01
CA PRO A 452 -3.59 17.65 39.82
C PRO A 452 -4.66 17.80 40.90
N MET A 453 -5.28 16.66 41.23
CA MET A 453 -6.24 16.58 42.32
C MET A 453 -5.42 16.31 43.58
N VAL A 454 -5.46 17.28 44.50
CA VAL A 454 -4.77 17.23 45.78
C VAL A 454 -5.73 16.62 46.81
N ASP A 455 -5.24 15.66 47.58
CA ASP A 455 -5.99 15.11 48.70
C ASP A 455 -6.02 16.15 49.84
N PRO A 456 -7.21 16.57 50.32
CA PRO A 456 -7.35 17.60 51.34
C PRO A 456 -6.65 17.25 52.66
N THR A 457 -6.47 15.96 52.96
CA THR A 457 -5.86 15.51 54.22
C THR A 457 -4.33 15.58 54.16
N THR A 458 -3.73 15.06 53.10
CA THR A 458 -2.27 14.95 52.96
C THR A 458 -1.64 16.16 52.28
N LYS A 459 -2.45 17.05 51.67
CA LYS A 459 -2.02 18.18 50.84
C LYS A 459 -1.07 17.81 49.70
N LYS A 460 -1.04 16.53 49.33
CA LYS A 460 -0.23 15.98 48.24
C LYS A 460 -1.13 15.55 47.08
N PRO A 461 -0.64 15.57 45.84
CA PRO A 461 -1.38 15.02 44.72
C PRO A 461 -1.65 13.54 44.97
N THR A 462 -2.83 13.06 44.55
CA THR A 462 -3.12 11.62 44.58
C THR A 462 -2.10 10.86 43.72
N TRP A 463 -1.83 9.59 44.04
CA TRP A 463 -0.91 8.72 43.27
C TRP A 463 -1.12 8.78 41.75
N LYS A 464 -2.38 8.89 41.31
CA LYS A 464 -2.73 8.99 39.89
C LYS A 464 -2.21 10.27 39.24
N HIS A 465 -2.17 11.37 39.99
CA HIS A 465 -1.83 12.72 39.53
C HIS A 465 -0.43 13.16 40.02
N GLU A 466 0.35 12.26 40.60
CA GLU A 466 1.69 12.56 41.13
C GLU A 466 2.63 13.16 40.07
N ILE A 467 2.54 12.67 38.83
CA ILE A 467 3.37 13.11 37.71
C ILE A 467 2.87 14.38 37.01
N ILE A 468 1.71 14.90 37.41
CA ILE A 468 1.05 16.01 36.73
C ILE A 468 1.46 17.33 37.37
N GLU A 469 1.84 18.31 36.54
CA GLU A 469 2.13 19.68 36.96
C GLU A 469 0.86 20.52 37.13
N MET A 470 0.98 21.75 37.63
CA MET A 470 -0.17 22.63 37.87
C MET A 470 -0.97 22.98 36.61
N ASP A 471 -0.34 22.86 35.45
CA ASP A 471 -0.95 23.03 34.13
C ASP A 471 -1.82 21.84 33.68
N GLY A 472 -1.76 20.71 34.39
CA GLY A 472 -2.51 19.49 34.11
C GLY A 472 -1.88 18.54 33.09
N PHE A 473 -0.59 18.72 32.77
CA PHE A 473 0.20 17.84 31.92
C PHE A 473 1.27 17.09 32.72
N ALA A 474 1.71 15.96 32.18
CA ALA A 474 2.79 15.20 32.79
C ALA A 474 4.14 15.94 32.68
N CYS A 475 4.87 16.01 33.79
CA CYS A 475 6.19 16.60 33.89
C CYS A 475 7.19 15.89 32.96
N VAL A 476 7.98 16.68 32.21
CA VAL A 476 9.03 16.14 31.32
C VAL A 476 10.18 15.58 32.16
N GLY A 477 10.61 14.36 31.84
CA GLY A 477 11.69 13.66 32.53
C GLY A 477 11.24 12.70 33.63
N GLN A 478 9.99 12.80 34.12
CA GLN A 478 9.51 11.91 35.18
C GLN A 478 9.13 10.51 34.65
N PRO A 479 9.38 9.44 35.45
CA PRO A 479 8.92 8.10 35.13
C PRO A 479 7.42 7.95 35.41
N VAL A 480 6.67 7.60 34.38
CA VAL A 480 5.24 7.32 34.44
C VAL A 480 5.02 5.85 34.74
N GLN A 481 4.33 5.55 35.83
CA GLN A 481 3.93 4.20 36.23
C GLN A 481 2.58 3.79 35.62
N PRO A 482 2.31 2.47 35.51
CA PRO A 482 1.03 1.98 35.01
C PRO A 482 -0.16 2.60 35.75
N LYS A 483 -1.18 3.02 35.00
CA LYS A 483 -2.43 3.67 35.45
C LYS A 483 -2.30 5.12 35.95
N GLN A 484 -1.10 5.71 35.98
CA GLN A 484 -0.94 7.14 36.21
C GLN A 484 -1.48 7.97 35.03
N VAL A 485 -1.82 9.22 35.30
CA VAL A 485 -2.49 10.11 34.36
C VAL A 485 -1.49 10.99 33.64
N LEU A 486 -1.53 10.97 32.31
CA LEU A 486 -0.66 11.80 31.48
C LEU A 486 -1.23 13.19 31.24
N ILE A 487 -2.56 13.27 31.07
CA ILE A 487 -3.29 14.52 30.82
C ILE A 487 -4.61 14.45 31.57
N ASN A 488 -4.82 15.40 32.48
CA ASN A 488 -6.05 15.53 33.23
C ASN A 488 -7.09 16.34 32.44
N LYS A 489 -7.69 15.68 31.44
CA LYS A 489 -8.69 16.28 30.57
C LYS A 489 -10.09 16.20 31.18
N ILE A 490 -10.78 17.33 31.17
CA ILE A 490 -12.18 17.47 31.56
C ILE A 490 -13.02 17.83 30.35
N MET A 491 -14.10 17.08 30.15
CA MET A 491 -15.05 17.31 29.06
C MET A 491 -16.40 17.75 29.65
N PRO A 492 -17.02 18.81 29.11
CA PRO A 492 -18.38 19.15 29.52
C PRO A 492 -19.33 18.05 29.04
N THR A 493 -20.25 17.60 29.90
CA THR A 493 -21.37 16.76 29.47
C THR A 493 -22.31 17.61 28.63
N VAL A 494 -22.31 17.39 27.32
CA VAL A 494 -23.25 18.06 26.41
C VAL A 494 -24.50 17.17 26.34
N PRO A 495 -25.64 17.57 26.93
CA PRO A 495 -26.89 16.86 26.70
C PRO A 495 -27.23 16.98 25.21
N LEU A 496 -27.68 15.88 24.60
CA LEU A 496 -27.99 15.81 23.16
C LEU A 496 -29.14 16.76 22.74
N VAL A 497 -29.85 17.34 23.71
CA VAL A 497 -30.99 18.24 23.50
C VAL A 497 -30.49 19.68 23.41
N THR A 498 -30.68 20.31 22.25
CA THR A 498 -30.56 21.75 22.09
C THR A 498 -31.58 22.44 22.99
N VAL A 499 -31.13 22.94 24.13
CA VAL A 499 -31.94 23.78 25.02
C VAL A 499 -32.28 25.07 24.26
N ALA A 500 -33.56 25.47 24.30
CA ALA A 500 -34.01 26.73 23.71
C ALA A 500 -33.23 27.92 24.30
N PRO A 501 -32.93 28.96 23.52
CA PRO A 501 -32.19 30.12 24.00
C PRO A 501 -33.01 30.84 25.07
N GLY A 502 -32.57 30.74 26.35
CA GLY A 502 -33.20 31.45 27.47
C GLY A 502 -33.34 30.67 28.78
N ALA A 503 -33.22 29.34 28.77
CA ALA A 503 -33.16 28.58 30.02
C ALA A 503 -31.74 28.60 30.60
N LEU A 504 -31.60 28.93 31.88
CA LEU A 504 -30.35 28.78 32.64
C LEU A 504 -29.90 27.32 32.54
N ALA A 505 -28.89 27.07 31.70
CA ALA A 505 -28.28 25.76 31.63
C ALA A 505 -27.64 25.47 32.99
N ALA A 506 -28.16 24.47 33.71
CA ALA A 506 -27.46 23.91 34.86
C ALA A 506 -26.02 23.61 34.44
N ALA A 507 -25.03 24.05 35.24
CA ALA A 507 -23.63 23.86 34.91
C ALA A 507 -23.40 22.37 34.59
N PRO A 508 -23.03 22.01 33.34
CA PRO A 508 -22.91 20.62 32.95
C PRO A 508 -21.88 19.97 33.87
N MET A 509 -22.28 18.89 34.55
CA MET A 509 -21.36 18.17 35.44
C MET A 509 -20.16 17.69 34.61
N PRO A 510 -18.94 18.11 34.96
CA PRO A 510 -17.76 17.77 34.18
C PRO A 510 -17.47 16.27 34.28
N GLU A 511 -17.52 15.56 33.15
CA GLU A 511 -17.05 14.17 33.08
C GLU A 511 -15.53 14.21 32.87
N CYS A 512 -14.77 13.69 33.84
CA CYS A 512 -13.32 13.59 33.73
C CYS A 512 -12.95 12.36 32.91
N ARG A 513 -12.52 12.56 31.66
CA ARG A 513 -11.89 11.49 30.87
C ARG A 513 -10.39 11.63 30.93
N VAL A 514 -9.83 10.82 31.81
CA VAL A 514 -8.41 10.79 32.12
C VAL A 514 -7.64 10.02 31.05
N SER A 515 -6.65 10.66 30.42
CA SER A 515 -5.71 9.96 29.54
C SER A 515 -4.64 9.27 30.40
N SER A 516 -4.88 8.02 30.78
CA SER A 516 -3.96 7.24 31.61
C SER A 516 -2.98 6.40 30.80
N TYR A 517 -1.79 6.20 31.37
CA TYR A 517 -0.79 5.30 30.84
C TYR A 517 -1.16 3.84 31.10
N LYS A 518 -1.18 3.02 30.05
CA LYS A 518 -1.65 1.62 30.09
C LYS A 518 -0.54 0.59 29.87
N GLY A 519 0.72 1.01 29.76
CA GLY A 519 1.82 0.08 29.54
C GLY A 519 2.16 -0.71 30.81
N PRO A 520 2.73 -1.91 30.68
CA PRO A 520 3.08 -2.76 31.83
C PRO A 520 4.31 -2.26 32.58
N ILE A 521 5.24 -1.59 31.89
CA ILE A 521 6.51 -1.08 32.43
C ILE A 521 6.45 0.43 32.52
N PRO A 522 7.13 1.06 33.48
CA PRO A 522 7.28 2.50 33.51
C PRO A 522 7.85 3.07 32.20
N SER A 523 7.45 4.29 31.86
CA SER A 523 7.98 5.02 30.71
C SER A 523 8.31 6.45 31.10
N TYR A 524 9.37 7.02 30.54
CA TYR A 524 9.73 8.40 30.82
C TYR A 524 9.03 9.34 29.85
N VAL A 525 8.60 10.50 30.34
CA VAL A 525 8.10 11.58 29.47
C VAL A 525 9.30 12.28 28.85
N GLU A 526 9.43 12.27 27.52
CA GLU A 526 10.53 12.96 26.84
C GLU A 526 10.16 14.40 26.48
N LYS A 527 8.96 14.58 25.93
CA LYS A 527 8.50 15.82 25.31
C LYS A 527 6.99 15.93 25.41
N VAL A 528 6.52 17.13 25.71
CA VAL A 528 5.12 17.53 25.58
C VAL A 528 5.05 18.59 24.49
N MET A 529 4.23 18.35 23.47
CA MET A 529 4.07 19.26 22.34
C MET A 529 2.64 19.77 22.29
N PHE A 530 2.52 21.09 22.17
CA PHE A 530 1.28 21.82 21.96
C PHE A 530 1.22 22.30 20.52
N SER A 531 0.10 22.04 19.86
CA SER A 531 -0.18 22.53 18.51
C SER A 531 -1.64 22.94 18.43
N SER A 532 -1.96 23.91 17.59
CA SER A 532 -3.35 24.22 17.25
C SER A 532 -3.60 23.88 15.79
N ASN A 533 -4.76 23.29 15.49
CA ASN A 533 -5.19 23.06 14.11
C ASN A 533 -5.83 24.33 13.53
N ALA A 534 -6.02 24.36 12.20
CA ALA A 534 -6.76 25.44 11.52
C ALA A 534 -8.20 25.61 12.05
N GLU A 535 -8.80 24.54 12.59
CA GLU A 535 -10.11 24.56 13.25
C GLU A 535 -10.07 25.10 14.70
N ALA A 536 -8.95 25.69 15.12
CA ALA A 536 -8.68 26.18 16.48
C ALA A 536 -8.85 25.11 17.59
N ALA A 537 -8.79 23.83 17.23
CA ALA A 537 -8.72 22.72 18.18
C ALA A 537 -7.27 22.54 18.62
N ASN A 538 -7.05 22.53 19.95
CA ASN A 538 -5.72 22.33 20.51
C ASN A 538 -5.40 20.84 20.56
N ILE A 539 -4.28 20.46 19.96
CA ILE A 539 -3.72 19.12 19.97
C ILE A 539 -2.52 19.11 20.92
N ILE A 540 -2.54 18.17 21.85
CA ILE A 540 -1.45 17.89 22.76
C ILE A 540 -0.90 16.52 22.41
N LYS A 541 0.41 16.40 22.24
CA LYS A 541 1.11 15.13 22.05
C LYS A 541 2.18 14.98 23.10
N ILE A 542 2.13 13.88 23.84
CA ILE A 542 3.15 13.50 24.81
C ILE A 542 3.94 12.34 24.24
N GLN A 543 5.25 12.54 24.07
CA GLN A 543 6.18 11.49 23.66
C GLN A 543 6.71 10.80 24.91
N LEU A 544 6.40 9.51 25.03
CA LEU A 544 6.92 8.63 26.04
C LEU A 544 8.04 7.79 25.45
N TRP A 545 9.04 7.47 26.26
CA TRP A 545 10.13 6.59 25.84
C TRP A 545 10.49 5.56 26.91
N GLN A 546 10.99 4.43 26.43
CA GLN A 546 11.41 3.31 27.26
C GLN A 546 12.70 2.73 26.72
N THR A 547 13.69 2.53 27.59
CA THR A 547 14.84 1.68 27.26
C THR A 547 14.45 0.23 27.43
N ARG A 548 14.72 -0.59 26.42
CA ARG A 548 14.52 -2.03 26.44
C ARG A 548 15.86 -2.72 26.23
N LEU A 549 16.27 -3.49 27.22
CA LEU A 549 17.38 -4.41 27.08
C LEU A 549 16.90 -5.66 26.34
N PRO A 550 17.76 -6.35 25.56
CA PRO A 550 17.41 -7.66 25.03
C PRO A 550 17.14 -8.66 26.16
N GLU A 551 15.97 -9.27 26.10
CA GLU A 551 15.53 -10.32 27.02
C GLU A 551 15.27 -11.63 26.27
N ILE A 552 15.15 -12.73 27.00
CA ILE A 552 14.85 -14.04 26.42
C ILE A 552 13.54 -13.96 25.61
N GLY A 553 13.58 -14.45 24.38
CA GLY A 553 12.48 -14.42 23.43
C GLY A 553 12.50 -13.21 22.48
N ASP A 554 13.41 -12.26 22.67
CA ASP A 554 13.65 -11.21 21.68
C ASP A 554 14.23 -11.79 20.40
N LYS A 555 13.77 -11.26 19.26
CA LYS A 555 14.20 -11.73 17.95
C LYS A 555 15.34 -10.92 17.38
N PHE A 556 16.37 -11.62 16.92
CA PHE A 556 17.45 -11.10 16.13
C PHE A 556 17.41 -11.71 14.72
N SER A 557 18.10 -11.09 13.78
CA SER A 557 18.25 -11.60 12.43
C SER A 557 19.66 -11.34 11.95
N SER A 558 20.28 -12.35 11.34
CA SER A 558 21.37 -12.08 10.41
C SER A 558 20.78 -11.49 9.11
N ARG A 559 21.64 -10.98 8.23
CA ARG A 559 21.20 -10.46 6.92
C ARG A 559 20.71 -11.55 5.97
N HIS A 560 21.02 -12.81 6.22
CA HIS A 560 20.74 -13.95 5.33
C HIS A 560 19.43 -14.68 5.64
N GLY A 561 18.41 -13.97 6.13
CA GLY A 561 17.09 -14.55 6.37
C GLY A 561 16.98 -15.50 7.56
N GLN A 562 18.05 -15.72 8.34
CA GLN A 562 18.00 -16.51 9.57
C GLN A 562 17.48 -15.65 10.72
N ARG A 563 16.21 -15.87 11.07
CA ARG A 563 15.57 -15.22 12.22
C ARG A 563 15.82 -16.08 13.44
N GLU A 564 16.59 -15.55 14.37
CA GLU A 564 17.04 -16.26 15.55
C GLU A 564 16.35 -15.67 16.77
N MET A 565 15.93 -16.52 17.70
CA MET A 565 15.41 -16.07 18.99
C MET A 565 16.53 -16.17 20.03
N SER A 566 16.68 -15.11 20.84
CA SER A 566 17.56 -15.17 22.00
C SER A 566 16.95 -16.10 23.05
N HIS A 567 17.52 -17.28 23.25
CA HIS A 567 16.89 -18.31 24.11
C HIS A 567 17.53 -18.39 25.50
N ARG A 568 18.83 -18.14 25.61
CA ARG A 568 19.55 -18.12 26.89
C ARG A 568 20.54 -16.97 26.97
N LEU A 569 20.53 -16.29 28.11
CA LEU A 569 21.53 -15.29 28.48
C LEU A 569 22.56 -15.94 29.40
N MET A 570 23.77 -16.18 28.88
CA MET A 570 24.83 -16.76 29.70
C MET A 570 25.41 -15.67 30.60
N SER A 571 25.25 -15.84 31.92
CA SER A 571 25.52 -14.79 32.90
C SER A 571 26.98 -14.71 33.35
N PHE A 572 27.72 -15.80 33.28
CA PHE A 572 29.12 -15.84 33.71
C PHE A 572 30.05 -16.02 32.52
N PHE A 573 31.11 -15.20 32.47
CA PHE A 573 32.17 -15.28 31.47
C PHE A 573 32.84 -16.65 31.43
N GLU A 574 32.94 -17.33 32.58
CA GLU A 574 33.62 -18.62 32.74
C GLU A 574 33.03 -19.75 31.88
N TYR A 575 31.76 -19.63 31.48
CA TYR A 575 31.12 -20.66 30.66
C TYR A 575 31.31 -20.41 29.16
N LEU A 576 31.61 -19.18 28.72
CA LEU A 576 31.76 -18.89 27.30
C LEU A 576 33.14 -19.33 26.80
N PRO A 577 33.22 -19.90 25.59
CA PRO A 577 34.51 -20.18 24.96
C PRO A 577 35.27 -18.88 24.74
N PHE A 578 36.58 -18.91 24.92
CA PHE A 578 37.47 -17.78 24.69
C PHE A 578 38.64 -18.18 23.80
N SER A 579 39.15 -17.25 23.00
CA SER A 579 40.38 -17.46 22.22
C SER A 579 41.63 -17.33 23.09
N GLU A 580 42.80 -17.67 22.57
CA GLU A 580 44.09 -17.44 23.26
C GLU A 580 44.31 -15.97 23.65
N LEU A 581 43.73 -15.03 22.90
CA LEU A 581 43.74 -13.60 23.20
C LEU A 581 42.70 -13.18 24.25
N GLY A 582 41.90 -14.13 24.76
CA GLY A 582 40.82 -13.87 25.71
C GLY A 582 39.55 -13.28 25.08
N ILE A 583 39.37 -13.39 23.75
CA ILE A 583 38.17 -12.88 23.07
C ILE A 583 37.02 -13.87 23.29
N CYS A 584 35.93 -13.40 23.90
CA CYS A 584 34.69 -14.16 24.05
C CYS A 584 33.65 -13.73 23.00
N PRO A 585 32.78 -14.64 22.52
CA PRO A 585 31.72 -14.30 21.59
C PRO A 585 30.61 -13.46 22.24
N ASP A 586 29.95 -12.64 21.44
CA ASP A 586 28.70 -11.96 21.81
C ASP A 586 27.50 -12.88 21.58
N VAL A 587 27.53 -13.63 20.49
CA VAL A 587 26.48 -14.54 20.06
C VAL A 587 27.09 -15.87 19.63
N ILE A 588 26.52 -16.98 20.12
CA ILE A 588 26.84 -18.33 19.65
C ILE A 588 25.69 -18.82 18.77
N MET A 589 26.04 -19.33 17.60
CA MET A 589 25.11 -19.86 16.61
C MET A 589 25.37 -21.33 16.36
N ASN A 590 24.30 -22.12 16.34
CA ASN A 590 24.38 -23.54 16.03
C ASN A 590 24.68 -23.81 14.53
N PRO A 591 25.67 -24.67 14.21
CA PRO A 591 25.98 -25.05 12.82
C PRO A 591 24.86 -25.79 12.08
N HIS A 592 23.91 -26.42 12.78
CA HIS A 592 22.86 -27.21 12.15
C HIS A 592 21.95 -26.42 11.19
N GLY A 593 21.90 -25.09 11.32
CA GLY A 593 21.14 -24.23 10.41
C GLY A 593 21.75 -24.09 9.00
N PHE A 594 23.05 -24.31 8.82
CA PHE A 594 23.72 -24.09 7.53
C PHE A 594 23.43 -25.17 6.48
N PRO A 595 23.51 -26.49 6.78
CA PRO A 595 23.28 -27.52 5.76
C PRO A 595 21.86 -27.51 5.20
N SER A 596 20.85 -27.35 6.07
CA SER A 596 19.44 -27.36 5.65
C SER A 596 19.05 -26.11 4.85
N ARG A 597 19.59 -24.94 5.22
CA ARG A 597 19.21 -23.66 4.57
C ARG A 597 20.16 -23.24 3.45
N MET A 598 21.30 -23.92 3.33
CA MET A 598 22.33 -23.65 2.33
C MET A 598 22.77 -22.17 2.32
N THR A 599 22.77 -21.50 3.48
CA THR A 599 23.14 -20.08 3.62
C THR A 599 24.66 -19.90 3.69
N VAL A 600 25.36 -20.34 2.63
CA VAL A 600 26.82 -20.26 2.51
C VAL A 600 27.30 -18.80 2.53
N GLY A 601 26.47 -17.86 2.06
CA GLY A 601 26.77 -16.43 2.10
C GLY A 601 27.09 -15.89 3.50
N LYS A 602 26.49 -16.45 4.56
CA LYS A 602 26.79 -16.06 5.95
C LYS A 602 28.17 -16.51 6.40
N LEU A 603 28.64 -17.67 5.92
CA LEU A 603 30.00 -18.14 6.16
C LEU A 603 31.02 -17.25 5.44
N ILE A 604 30.70 -16.82 4.21
CA ILE A 604 31.53 -15.86 3.46
C ILE A 604 31.53 -14.50 4.15
N GLU A 605 30.39 -14.02 4.67
CA GLU A 605 30.32 -12.79 5.47
C GLU A 605 31.24 -12.88 6.70
N LEU A 606 31.22 -14.03 7.40
CA LEU A 606 32.03 -14.27 8.59
C LEU A 606 33.55 -14.30 8.28
N LEU A 607 33.92 -14.86 7.13
CA LEU A 607 35.31 -14.85 6.64
C LEU A 607 35.75 -13.44 6.23
N ALA A 608 34.97 -12.76 5.39
CA ALA A 608 35.29 -11.42 4.89
C ALA A 608 35.26 -10.35 5.99
N GLY A 609 34.44 -10.54 7.02
CA GLY A 609 34.37 -9.68 8.20
C GLY A 609 35.55 -9.84 9.16
N ASN A 610 36.40 -10.85 8.94
CA ASN A 610 37.60 -11.06 9.73
C ASN A 610 38.77 -10.18 9.20
N PRO A 611 39.22 -9.16 9.94
CA PRO A 611 40.29 -8.27 9.47
C PRO A 611 41.62 -9.00 9.25
N GLY A 612 41.92 -10.05 10.01
CA GLY A 612 43.15 -10.84 9.84
C GLY A 612 43.12 -11.85 8.70
N SER A 613 42.03 -11.94 7.93
CA SER A 613 42.02 -12.77 6.71
C SER A 613 42.74 -12.10 5.53
N TRP A 614 43.04 -10.80 5.64
CA TRP A 614 43.68 -9.98 4.59
C TRP A 614 45.20 -9.85 4.78
N GLU A 615 45.73 -10.23 5.94
CA GLU A 615 47.16 -10.26 6.26
C GLU A 615 47.58 -11.72 6.51
N GLU A 616 48.78 -12.13 6.08
CA GLU A 616 49.25 -13.54 6.09
C GLU A 616 49.36 -14.19 7.50
N ASN A 617 48.99 -13.50 8.58
CA ASN A 617 48.93 -14.05 9.93
C ASN A 617 47.55 -14.65 10.23
N PHE A 618 47.34 -15.87 9.72
CA PHE A 618 46.19 -16.70 10.10
C PHE A 618 46.30 -17.09 11.58
N THR A 619 45.34 -16.67 12.42
CA THR A 619 44.58 -17.55 13.36
C THR A 619 43.81 -16.85 14.50
N THR A 620 44.04 -15.57 14.82
CA THR A 620 43.58 -15.04 16.14
C THR A 620 42.61 -13.87 16.11
N THR A 621 42.12 -13.44 14.95
CA THR A 621 41.29 -12.23 14.81
C THR A 621 39.77 -12.48 14.88
N PRO A 622 39.00 -11.47 15.33
CA PRO A 622 37.58 -11.60 15.58
C PRO A 622 36.72 -11.84 14.31
N HIS A 623 35.88 -12.88 14.34
CA HIS A 623 34.83 -13.14 13.35
C HIS A 623 33.58 -12.27 13.59
N LEU A 624 33.44 -11.21 12.78
CA LEU A 624 32.36 -10.24 12.88
C LEU A 624 31.23 -10.55 11.90
N VAL A 625 30.00 -10.63 12.40
CA VAL A 625 28.78 -10.75 11.57
C VAL A 625 27.81 -9.62 11.92
N TYR A 626 27.15 -9.04 10.91
CA TYR A 626 26.21 -7.96 11.15
C TYR A 626 24.84 -8.49 11.56
N TYR A 627 24.47 -8.24 12.83
CA TYR A 627 23.21 -8.65 13.43
C TYR A 627 22.23 -7.49 13.56
N GLN A 628 20.95 -7.77 13.29
CA GLN A 628 19.87 -6.80 13.30
C GLN A 628 18.85 -7.19 14.37
N LYS A 629 18.52 -6.29 15.29
CA LYS A 629 17.45 -6.51 16.25
C LYS A 629 16.09 -6.25 15.58
N LEU A 630 15.14 -7.17 15.76
CA LEU A 630 13.81 -7.07 15.18
C LEU A 630 12.80 -6.44 16.16
N LYS A 631 11.72 -5.86 15.62
CA LYS A 631 10.64 -5.21 16.42
C LYS A 631 9.84 -6.14 17.32
N HIS A 632 9.94 -7.43 17.08
CA HIS A 632 9.14 -8.43 17.77
C HIS A 632 9.79 -8.81 19.09
N MET A 633 9.65 -7.93 20.07
CA MET A 633 10.11 -8.17 21.45
C MET A 633 9.10 -9.01 22.22
N MET A 634 9.58 -9.83 23.14
CA MET A 634 8.72 -10.68 23.98
C MET A 634 7.79 -9.82 24.85
N MET A 635 8.31 -8.71 25.37
CA MET A 635 7.58 -7.81 26.27
C MET A 635 6.36 -7.11 25.64
N ASP A 636 6.35 -6.91 24.33
CA ASP A 636 5.18 -6.36 23.62
C ASP A 636 4.14 -7.45 23.29
N LYS A 637 4.51 -8.74 23.43
CA LYS A 637 3.68 -9.90 23.09
C LYS A 637 3.12 -10.63 24.30
N MET A 638 3.77 -10.51 25.46
CA MET A 638 3.29 -11.14 26.69
C MET A 638 1.92 -10.56 27.06
N HIS A 639 0.89 -11.39 26.98
CA HIS A 639 -0.47 -11.04 27.35
C HIS A 639 -1.07 -12.17 28.16
N ALA A 640 -1.63 -11.83 29.32
CA ALA A 640 -2.36 -12.75 30.17
C ALA A 640 -3.70 -12.12 30.55
N ARG A 641 -4.75 -12.94 30.57
CA ARG A 641 -6.10 -12.53 30.94
C ARG A 641 -6.62 -13.51 31.97
N SER A 642 -6.73 -13.07 33.23
CA SER A 642 -7.24 -13.89 34.33
C SER A 642 -8.76 -14.09 34.23
N ARG A 643 -9.48 -13.00 33.99
CA ARG A 643 -10.93 -12.97 33.74
C ARG A 643 -11.23 -11.87 32.73
N GLY A 644 -12.28 -12.04 31.98
CA GLY A 644 -12.94 -10.95 31.26
C GLY A 644 -14.22 -11.47 30.63
N PRO A 645 -15.00 -10.63 29.93
CA PRO A 645 -16.21 -11.09 29.27
C PRO A 645 -15.89 -12.29 28.37
N GLN A 646 -16.31 -13.47 28.82
CA GLN A 646 -16.10 -14.75 28.18
C GLN A 646 -17.47 -15.12 27.58
N MET A 647 -17.76 -14.59 26.38
CA MET A 647 -19.07 -14.77 25.75
C MET A 647 -19.41 -16.25 25.47
N GLU A 648 -18.41 -17.13 25.45
CA GLU A 648 -18.54 -18.51 24.99
C GLU A 648 -18.82 -19.55 26.09
N ARG A 649 -18.69 -19.22 27.39
CA ARG A 649 -18.90 -20.20 28.47
C ARG A 649 -19.72 -19.75 29.66
N ASP A 650 -19.99 -18.45 29.80
CA ASP A 650 -20.86 -17.98 30.87
C ASP A 650 -22.32 -18.29 30.52
N CYS A 651 -22.86 -19.35 31.13
CA CYS A 651 -24.27 -19.67 31.11
C CYS A 651 -25.04 -18.55 31.82
N LEU A 652 -25.72 -17.69 31.07
CA LEU A 652 -26.69 -16.77 31.64
C LEU A 652 -27.98 -17.53 31.93
N ILE A 653 -28.64 -17.17 33.03
CA ILE A 653 -29.98 -17.66 33.31
C ILE A 653 -30.92 -17.06 32.26
N ALA A 654 -31.34 -17.90 31.31
CA ALA A 654 -32.45 -17.61 30.41
C ALA A 654 -33.72 -18.24 30.98
N TYR A 655 -34.86 -17.59 30.76
CA TYR A 655 -36.14 -18.05 31.28
C TYR A 655 -36.96 -18.65 30.13
N GLY A 656 -36.86 -19.95 29.89
CA GLY A 656 -37.63 -20.61 28.81
C GLY A 656 -39.02 -21.01 29.31
N SER A 657 -40.08 -20.64 28.57
CA SER A 657 -41.44 -21.15 28.85
C SER A 657 -41.65 -22.52 28.23
N ARG A 658 -42.14 -23.49 29.00
CA ARG A 658 -42.40 -24.87 28.53
C ARG A 658 -43.48 -24.96 27.45
N PHE A 659 -44.36 -23.96 27.33
CA PHE A 659 -45.47 -23.98 26.36
C PHE A 659 -45.12 -23.29 25.03
N CYS A 660 -44.47 -22.11 25.04
CA CYS A 660 -44.08 -21.44 23.77
C CYS A 660 -42.66 -21.77 23.33
N GLY A 661 -41.80 -22.23 24.23
CA GLY A 661 -40.37 -22.44 23.98
C GLY A 661 -39.56 -21.15 23.78
N LEU A 662 -40.15 -19.97 23.99
CA LEU A 662 -39.48 -18.69 23.83
C LEU A 662 -38.80 -18.24 25.13
N VAL A 663 -37.74 -17.44 24.98
CA VAL A 663 -36.99 -16.84 26.09
C VAL A 663 -37.76 -15.63 26.65
N GLY A 664 -38.09 -15.67 27.93
CA GLY A 664 -38.69 -14.61 28.73
C GLY A 664 -37.68 -13.88 29.63
N TYR A 665 -38.19 -13.02 30.50
CA TYR A 665 -37.39 -12.16 31.37
C TYR A 665 -37.94 -12.19 32.81
N PHE A 666 -37.05 -12.21 33.81
CA PHE A 666 -37.42 -12.27 35.25
C PHE A 666 -38.53 -13.27 35.60
N GLY A 667 -38.45 -14.52 35.10
CA GLY A 667 -39.46 -15.53 35.41
C GLY A 667 -40.84 -15.29 34.78
N TRP A 668 -40.95 -14.34 33.84
CA TRP A 668 -42.18 -13.99 33.14
C TRP A 668 -42.11 -14.29 31.64
N CYS A 669 -43.14 -14.95 31.12
CA CYS A 669 -43.33 -15.13 29.69
C CYS A 669 -44.25 -14.04 29.13
N HIS A 670 -43.71 -13.13 28.32
CA HIS A 670 -44.53 -12.08 27.69
C HIS A 670 -45.56 -12.60 26.69
N TYR A 671 -45.29 -13.75 26.05
CA TYR A 671 -46.19 -14.32 25.04
C TYR A 671 -47.47 -14.89 25.66
N TYR A 672 -47.36 -15.60 26.79
CA TYR A 672 -48.50 -16.20 27.50
C TYR A 672 -48.95 -15.41 28.73
N LYS A 673 -48.29 -14.28 29.05
CA LYS A 673 -48.55 -13.43 30.21
C LYS A 673 -48.70 -14.23 31.52
N SER A 674 -47.79 -15.17 31.75
CA SER A 674 -47.81 -16.05 32.94
C SER A 674 -46.38 -16.40 33.38
N SER A 675 -46.22 -16.59 34.69
CA SER A 675 -44.98 -17.06 35.34
C SER A 675 -44.99 -18.58 35.61
N ALA A 676 -46.16 -19.23 35.56
CA ALA A 676 -46.32 -20.63 36.02
C ALA A 676 -45.55 -21.67 35.19
N SER A 677 -45.23 -21.35 33.93
CA SER A 677 -44.60 -22.28 32.97
C SER A 677 -43.14 -21.95 32.65
N VAL A 678 -42.54 -21.01 33.38
CA VAL A 678 -41.21 -20.48 33.10
C VAL A 678 -40.16 -21.25 33.87
N SER A 679 -39.05 -21.61 33.21
CA SER A 679 -37.94 -22.34 33.82
C SER A 679 -36.61 -21.66 33.52
N SER A 680 -35.76 -21.58 34.54
CA SER A 680 -34.39 -21.06 34.43
C SER A 680 -33.47 -22.11 33.80
N ILE A 681 -32.86 -21.76 32.68
CA ILE A 681 -31.90 -22.60 31.96
C ILE A 681 -30.59 -21.84 31.80
N GLY A 682 -29.46 -22.53 31.99
CA GLY A 682 -28.14 -21.98 31.70
C GLY A 682 -27.85 -22.10 30.21
N ILE A 683 -27.83 -20.97 29.50
CA ILE A 683 -27.52 -20.93 28.06
C ILE A 683 -26.36 -19.96 27.81
N PRO A 684 -25.43 -20.26 26.89
CA PRO A 684 -24.38 -19.32 26.48
C PRO A 684 -24.97 -18.00 25.95
N SER A 685 -24.36 -16.87 26.34
CA SER A 685 -24.83 -15.54 25.93
C SER A 685 -25.00 -15.37 24.41
N ALA A 686 -24.09 -15.97 23.62
CA ALA A 686 -24.16 -15.97 22.15
C ALA A 686 -25.41 -16.68 21.60
N CYS A 687 -25.83 -17.79 22.22
CA CYS A 687 -27.03 -18.52 21.82
C CYS A 687 -28.31 -17.73 22.14
N LYS A 688 -28.33 -17.04 23.29
CA LYS A 688 -29.42 -16.10 23.62
C LYS A 688 -29.53 -14.97 22.58
N LEU A 689 -28.40 -14.41 22.13
CA LEU A 689 -28.37 -13.38 21.10
C LEU A 689 -28.87 -13.93 19.75
N LEU A 690 -28.40 -15.11 19.34
CA LEU A 690 -28.87 -15.79 18.13
C LEU A 690 -30.40 -15.97 18.15
N PHE A 691 -30.99 -16.33 19.30
CA PHE A 691 -32.44 -16.46 19.38
C PHE A 691 -33.18 -15.14 19.22
N GLN A 692 -32.60 -14.02 19.68
CA GLN A 692 -33.16 -12.69 19.45
C GLN A 692 -33.03 -12.28 17.99
N GLU A 693 -31.91 -12.57 17.34
CA GLU A 693 -31.71 -12.30 15.91
C GLU A 693 -32.65 -13.13 15.04
N LEU A 694 -32.81 -14.43 15.33
CA LEU A 694 -33.76 -15.30 14.63
C LEU A 694 -35.20 -14.81 14.80
N GLN A 695 -35.60 -14.40 16.01
CA GLN A 695 -36.93 -13.82 16.25
C GLN A 695 -37.15 -12.54 15.46
N ALA A 696 -36.13 -11.67 15.34
CA ALA A 696 -36.19 -10.48 14.50
C ALA A 696 -36.31 -10.82 13.00
N MET A 697 -35.78 -11.97 12.57
CA MET A 697 -35.95 -12.53 11.22
C MET A 697 -37.28 -13.31 11.05
N ASN A 698 -38.18 -13.25 12.04
CA ASN A 698 -39.44 -14.00 12.06
C ASN A 698 -39.28 -15.53 12.06
N ILE A 699 -38.13 -16.02 12.51
CA ILE A 699 -37.88 -17.43 12.79
C ILE A 699 -38.01 -17.59 14.29
N ALA A 700 -38.94 -18.44 14.75
CA ALA A 700 -39.16 -18.65 16.18
C ALA A 700 -38.37 -19.88 16.67
N PRO A 701 -37.17 -19.71 17.26
CA PRO A 701 -36.44 -20.82 17.88
C PRO A 701 -37.15 -21.20 19.19
N ARG A 702 -37.98 -22.25 19.11
CA ARG A 702 -38.73 -22.76 20.26
C ARG A 702 -37.92 -23.84 20.95
N LEU A 703 -37.56 -23.60 22.20
CA LEU A 703 -36.89 -24.56 23.07
C LEU A 703 -37.88 -25.57 23.62
N ILE A 704 -37.54 -26.85 23.48
CA ILE A 704 -38.23 -27.94 24.15
C ILE A 704 -37.40 -28.30 25.37
N LEU A 705 -38.01 -28.24 26.55
CA LEU A 705 -37.33 -28.39 27.83
C LEU A 705 -37.81 -29.67 28.52
N ASP A 706 -36.96 -30.69 28.49
CA ASP A 706 -37.21 -31.94 29.21
C ASP A 706 -36.61 -31.89 30.63
N LYS A 707 -37.21 -32.65 31.54
CA LYS A 707 -36.65 -32.84 32.88
C LYS A 707 -35.32 -33.60 32.75
N LYS A 708 -34.27 -33.10 33.41
CA LYS A 708 -33.04 -33.88 33.59
C LYS A 708 -33.41 -35.20 34.28
N ARG A 709 -33.00 -36.32 33.70
CA ARG A 709 -33.03 -37.63 34.38
C ARG A 709 -32.11 -37.62 35.58
#